data_AF-A0A183A883-F1
#
_entry.id   AF-A0A183A883-F1
#
_cell.length_a   1.000
_cell.length_b   1.000
_cell.length_c   1.000
_cell.angle_alpha   90.00
_cell.angle_beta   90.00
_cell.angle_gamma   90.00
#
_symmetry.space_group_name_H-M   'P 1'
#
loop_
_entity.id
_entity.type
_entity.pdbx_description
1 polymer ?
#
loop_
_entity_poly.entity_id
_entity_poly.type
_entity_poly.pdbx_seq_one_letter_code
_entity_poly.pdbx_strand_id
1 'polypeptide(L)'
;MRWDLACDQQFSVEVGQVICQELGAPTMNAIVRSSHLLDYQLYGFENPLVTKHIWMESYVCQGLETSRSDCVRRWNYDFSRCSQVREYVFLRCALWPLLNGNNKNESIDRMLWSDTWGNLRIIRLDSDLGESDEQNQSVLEHVHFERAGLLHGQRVPALMSIRTNPKLSYIRIDDCLGSGISLIDASGFVDVTNSTIRGCLGRAIEVVQLNGDSTDPTTVGLEKTKNFDSHIPRLPPRQGSLLPEPRPTPEQTGNANGPSAENARLPLPFYPMEADEQHTPGFVSMCAGEKWIPVIDRVLIIYRYSWYQAHSCTKLFRSVVPGRRLAWRFLAVNLYEDPIFPNGIELYNGAQFNTTYRIAVINAASLTNRTRSVDERYTVITSPIHDLLGVRMHSSPASHMFGFIAEVITLPLSPVKPYHHRIESCDFLENQGGAVRILTVGEAGPRVKLAHLRLERNGLDVLNLTGPVGIDLRLSNTPRLSLTNCLIGHHKGDAIRIALYAGQLTRGTQGNITNNVILRNHFNQLQIRRNYIAHNNCGARDLISLVGVLVQPFAHNFVHDNRADVLLNVTNQEGLSRGSLFEYNGFYKNEATNYTRRTTVFVGTSKNTFRDNYFKNPLNDYELSVGNRSVMRRLPIQPGTRCPQPDDTCPHGWTLRLDFDACFCYRPDPVDAQRNWWGDTYTNVQLQQQHQQQAISKNRRSAQDLAAEQLSNRLIQSFARSRIFDWEDDAYLMSVDYAQAYADNSSVLGPGMHCPPTWSFLNYNCFFYFGAPMTYREAHDFCLNEVGGVLAKLSLPSRRKRSDPCIELRRDGLWTRAVSHSIRSGGSFHPSSQLPSVGSETICASTQAPMAGLPTSDLS
;
A
#
# COMPACT_ATOMS: atom_id res chain seq x y z
N MET A 1 -7.33 -9.80 -41.51
CA MET A 1 -6.28 -10.40 -40.64
C MET A 1 -6.99 -10.98 -39.42
N ARG A 2 -6.56 -12.12 -38.89
CA ARG A 2 -7.13 -12.71 -37.67
C ARG A 2 -6.20 -12.38 -36.49
N TRP A 3 -6.77 -11.94 -35.38
CA TRP A 3 -6.04 -11.74 -34.13
C TRP A 3 -6.64 -12.67 -33.09
N ASP A 4 -5.79 -13.54 -32.53
CA ASP A 4 -6.18 -14.50 -31.50
C ASP A 4 -5.89 -13.90 -30.11
N LEU A 5 -6.93 -13.75 -29.28
CA LEU A 5 -6.87 -13.17 -27.94
C LEU A 5 -6.84 -14.29 -26.88
N ALA A 6 -5.93 -14.20 -25.91
CA ALA A 6 -5.85 -15.12 -24.78
C ALA A 6 -6.68 -14.62 -23.59
N CYS A 7 -7.59 -15.46 -23.08
CA CYS A 7 -8.31 -15.24 -21.84
C CYS A 7 -8.33 -16.56 -21.04
N ASP A 8 -7.27 -16.79 -20.28
CA ASP A 8 -7.04 -18.02 -19.53
C ASP A 8 -6.42 -17.67 -18.17
N GLN A 9 -7.14 -17.97 -17.08
CA GLN A 9 -6.67 -17.71 -15.70
C GLN A 9 -5.58 -18.70 -15.27
N GLN A 10 -5.35 -19.77 -16.03
CA GLN A 10 -4.31 -20.76 -15.80
C GLN A 10 -3.01 -20.47 -16.57
N PHE A 11 -3.02 -19.49 -17.48
CA PHE A 11 -1.89 -19.15 -18.36
C PHE A 11 -0.62 -18.83 -17.54
N SER A 12 0.39 -19.67 -17.69
CA SER A 12 1.61 -19.60 -16.88
C SER A 12 2.78 -18.90 -17.60
N VAL A 13 3.85 -18.60 -16.87
CA VAL A 13 5.04 -17.94 -17.42
C VAL A 13 5.74 -18.82 -18.45
N GLU A 14 5.73 -20.14 -18.27
CA GLU A 14 6.33 -21.15 -19.15
C GLU A 14 5.63 -21.21 -20.51
N VAL A 15 4.31 -21.07 -20.54
CA VAL A 15 3.55 -20.90 -21.80
C VAL A 15 4.00 -19.62 -22.50
N GLY A 16 4.21 -18.53 -21.74
CA GLY A 16 4.80 -17.30 -22.23
C GLY A 16 6.22 -17.48 -22.80
N GLN A 17 7.07 -18.28 -22.14
CA GLN A 17 8.43 -18.59 -22.60
C GLN A 17 8.44 -19.30 -23.96
N VAL A 18 7.61 -20.35 -24.11
CA VAL A 18 7.49 -21.09 -25.38
C VAL A 18 6.93 -20.21 -26.50
N ILE A 19 5.97 -19.33 -26.22
CA ILE A 19 5.46 -18.37 -27.22
C ILE A 19 6.55 -17.36 -27.59
N CYS A 20 7.35 -16.87 -26.65
CA CYS A 20 8.52 -16.04 -26.97
C CYS A 20 9.52 -16.79 -27.87
N GLN A 21 9.75 -18.08 -27.60
CA GLN A 21 10.63 -18.94 -28.39
C GLN A 21 10.12 -19.12 -29.84
N GLU A 22 8.81 -19.40 -30.00
CA GLU A 22 8.13 -19.51 -31.30
C GLU A 22 8.20 -18.20 -32.11
N LEU A 23 8.21 -17.05 -31.42
CA LEU A 23 8.38 -15.71 -32.00
C LEU A 23 9.85 -15.32 -32.28
N GLY A 24 10.82 -16.19 -31.97
CA GLY A 24 12.26 -15.89 -32.11
C GLY A 24 12.77 -14.81 -31.14
N ALA A 25 12.06 -14.60 -30.03
CA ALA A 25 12.37 -13.62 -29.00
C ALA A 25 12.97 -14.30 -27.75
N PRO A 26 13.77 -13.58 -26.93
CA PRO A 26 14.39 -14.13 -25.72
C PRO A 26 13.33 -14.68 -24.75
N THR A 27 13.53 -15.92 -24.32
CA THR A 27 12.56 -16.66 -23.49
C THR A 27 12.70 -16.31 -22.00
N MET A 28 13.94 -16.14 -21.52
CA MET A 28 14.24 -16.02 -20.09
C MET A 28 13.66 -14.77 -19.43
N ASN A 29 13.29 -13.75 -20.20
CA ASN A 29 12.58 -12.55 -19.76
C ASN A 29 11.19 -12.41 -20.43
N ALA A 30 10.48 -13.54 -20.55
CA ALA A 30 9.04 -13.55 -20.76
C ALA A 30 8.31 -13.02 -19.52
N ILE A 31 7.37 -12.10 -19.71
CA ILE A 31 6.57 -11.47 -18.66
C ILE A 31 5.10 -11.57 -19.02
N VAL A 32 4.34 -12.24 -18.15
CA VAL A 32 2.89 -12.43 -18.27
C VAL A 32 2.17 -11.51 -17.28
N ARG A 33 1.12 -10.83 -17.75
CA ARG A 33 0.22 -10.01 -16.93
C ARG A 33 -1.23 -10.22 -17.39
N SER A 34 -2.16 -10.38 -16.45
CA SER A 34 -3.59 -10.26 -16.73
C SER A 34 -4.08 -8.83 -16.46
N SER A 35 -5.08 -8.36 -17.19
CA SER A 35 -5.69 -7.04 -16.97
C SER A 35 -7.13 -6.95 -17.49
N HIS A 36 -7.96 -6.16 -16.82
CA HIS A 36 -9.34 -5.83 -17.23
C HIS A 36 -9.41 -4.73 -18.32
N LEU A 37 -8.28 -4.09 -18.65
CA LEU A 37 -8.23 -3.01 -19.64
C LEU A 37 -8.44 -3.53 -21.07
N LEU A 38 -9.65 -3.32 -21.61
CA LEU A 38 -9.88 -3.29 -23.06
C LEU A 38 -9.41 -1.95 -23.64
N ASP A 39 -8.09 -1.73 -23.70
CA ASP A 39 -7.55 -0.54 -24.37
C ASP A 39 -7.14 -0.84 -25.82
N TYR A 40 -8.01 -1.54 -26.56
CA TYR A 40 -7.82 -1.82 -27.99
C TYR A 40 -7.94 -0.56 -28.86
N GLN A 41 -8.54 0.51 -28.32
CA GLN A 41 -8.68 1.81 -28.99
C GLN A 41 -7.31 2.51 -29.12
N LEU A 42 -6.47 2.45 -28.08
CA LEU A 42 -5.12 3.03 -28.10
C LEU A 42 -4.20 2.40 -29.15
N TYR A 43 -4.41 1.12 -29.48
CA TYR A 43 -3.56 0.33 -30.38
C TYR A 43 -4.10 0.22 -31.82
N GLY A 44 -5.11 1.01 -32.19
CA GLY A 44 -5.58 1.11 -33.58
C GLY A 44 -6.34 -0.10 -34.11
N PHE A 45 -6.90 -0.95 -33.24
CA PHE A 45 -7.60 -2.19 -33.64
C PHE A 45 -9.06 -1.99 -34.09
N GLU A 46 -9.49 -0.76 -34.39
CA GLU A 46 -10.79 -0.45 -35.02
C GLU A 46 -10.79 -0.71 -36.55
N ASN A 47 -10.22 -1.84 -36.98
CA ASN A 47 -10.40 -2.32 -38.34
C ASN A 47 -11.52 -3.39 -38.35
N PRO A 48 -12.73 -3.10 -38.87
CA PRO A 48 -13.82 -4.07 -38.92
C PRO A 48 -13.53 -5.29 -39.83
N LEU A 49 -12.43 -5.26 -40.61
CA LEU A 49 -11.91 -6.39 -41.39
C LEU A 49 -11.02 -7.34 -40.56
N VAL A 50 -10.89 -7.11 -39.25
CA VAL A 50 -10.17 -7.99 -38.32
C VAL A 50 -11.14 -8.96 -37.63
N THR A 51 -11.00 -10.25 -37.95
CA THR A 51 -11.69 -11.31 -37.21
C THR A 51 -10.99 -11.53 -35.88
N LYS A 52 -11.65 -11.11 -34.80
CA LYS A 52 -11.23 -11.37 -33.42
C LYS A 52 -11.65 -12.80 -33.08
N HIS A 53 -10.69 -13.66 -32.78
CA HIS A 53 -10.96 -14.99 -32.25
C HIS A 53 -10.44 -15.04 -30.82
N ILE A 54 -11.24 -15.55 -29.88
CA ILE A 54 -10.75 -15.77 -28.53
C ILE A 54 -10.35 -17.23 -28.43
N TRP A 55 -9.15 -17.44 -27.91
CA TRP A 55 -8.48 -18.72 -27.85
C TRP A 55 -9.13 -19.62 -26.79
N MET A 56 -9.73 -20.73 -27.23
CA MET A 56 -10.47 -21.68 -26.40
C MET A 56 -9.64 -22.86 -25.89
N GLU A 57 -8.32 -22.84 -26.13
CA GLU A 57 -7.40 -23.90 -25.76
C GLU A 57 -6.40 -23.36 -24.74
N SER A 58 -6.19 -24.10 -23.66
CA SER A 58 -5.14 -23.85 -22.67
C SER A 58 -3.96 -24.78 -22.95
N TYR A 59 -2.75 -24.37 -22.58
CA TYR A 59 -1.53 -25.12 -22.85
C TYR A 59 -0.72 -25.31 -21.59
N VAL A 60 -0.15 -26.49 -21.44
CA VAL A 60 0.77 -26.84 -20.35
C VAL A 60 2.14 -27.06 -20.96
N CYS A 61 3.04 -26.10 -20.73
CA CYS A 61 4.43 -26.14 -21.16
C CYS A 61 5.37 -26.29 -19.96
N GLN A 62 6.58 -26.81 -20.21
CA GLN A 62 7.72 -26.83 -19.30
C GLN A 62 8.60 -25.58 -19.42
N GLY A 63 8.48 -24.82 -20.52
CA GLY A 63 9.22 -23.59 -20.80
C GLY A 63 10.48 -23.79 -21.66
N LEU A 64 10.70 -25.03 -22.14
CA LEU A 64 11.86 -25.44 -22.94
C LEU A 64 11.47 -25.91 -24.35
N GLU A 65 10.16 -26.07 -24.60
CA GLU A 65 9.61 -26.53 -25.86
C GLU A 65 9.87 -25.55 -27.01
N THR A 66 10.12 -26.08 -28.20
CA THR A 66 10.40 -25.26 -29.40
C THR A 66 9.19 -24.55 -29.98
N SER A 67 8.01 -25.12 -29.79
CA SER A 67 6.76 -24.59 -30.30
C SER A 67 5.62 -24.89 -29.34
N ARG A 68 4.57 -24.08 -29.38
CA ARG A 68 3.37 -24.30 -28.58
C ARG A 68 2.66 -25.64 -28.91
N SER A 69 2.87 -26.21 -30.09
CA SER A 69 2.36 -27.54 -30.47
C SER A 69 3.01 -28.71 -29.73
N ASP A 70 4.22 -28.51 -29.17
CA ASP A 70 4.93 -29.55 -28.41
C ASP A 70 4.40 -29.65 -26.96
N CYS A 71 3.76 -28.58 -26.47
CA CYS A 71 3.12 -28.51 -25.16
C CYS A 71 1.80 -29.30 -25.09
N VAL A 72 1.40 -29.73 -23.89
CA VAL A 72 0.14 -30.48 -23.70
C VAL A 72 -1.07 -29.54 -23.82
N ARG A 73 -1.81 -29.68 -24.92
CA ARG A 73 -3.03 -28.92 -25.20
C ARG A 73 -4.24 -29.41 -24.39
N ARG A 74 -5.02 -28.48 -23.86
CA ARG A 74 -6.26 -28.68 -23.09
C ARG A 74 -7.37 -27.76 -23.57
N TRP A 75 -8.62 -28.08 -23.23
CA TRP A 75 -9.74 -27.15 -23.40
C TRP A 75 -9.77 -26.13 -22.25
N ASN A 76 -9.89 -24.85 -22.59
CA ASN A 76 -10.03 -23.78 -21.61
C ASN A 76 -11.51 -23.66 -21.18
N TYR A 77 -11.87 -24.32 -20.08
CA TYR A 77 -13.22 -24.25 -19.51
C TYR A 77 -13.55 -22.89 -18.89
N ASP A 78 -12.54 -22.17 -18.41
CA ASP A 78 -12.67 -20.85 -17.77
C ASP A 78 -12.91 -19.71 -18.77
N PHE A 79 -12.70 -19.93 -20.07
CA PHE A 79 -12.90 -18.93 -21.13
C PHE A 79 -14.21 -18.15 -20.98
N SER A 80 -15.32 -18.83 -20.69
CA SER A 80 -16.63 -18.18 -20.53
C SER A 80 -16.68 -17.19 -19.36
N ARG A 81 -16.08 -17.56 -18.22
CA ARG A 81 -15.96 -16.74 -17.01
C ARG A 81 -14.97 -15.61 -17.22
N CYS A 82 -13.79 -15.91 -17.76
CA CYS A 82 -12.74 -14.96 -18.10
C CYS A 82 -13.26 -13.87 -19.06
N SER A 83 -13.99 -14.25 -20.11
CA SER A 83 -14.54 -13.31 -21.10
C SER A 83 -15.65 -12.40 -20.55
N GLN A 84 -16.35 -12.81 -19.48
CA GLN A 84 -17.30 -11.94 -18.77
C GLN A 84 -16.56 -10.91 -17.90
N VAL A 85 -15.50 -11.34 -17.20
CA VAL A 85 -14.65 -10.50 -16.33
C VAL A 85 -13.63 -9.67 -17.14
N ARG A 86 -13.49 -9.95 -18.44
CA ARG A 86 -12.64 -9.26 -19.41
C ARG A 86 -11.14 -9.28 -19.04
N GLU A 87 -10.71 -10.37 -18.41
CA GLU A 87 -9.36 -10.50 -17.84
C GLU A 87 -8.36 -11.05 -18.86
N TYR A 88 -7.92 -10.21 -19.80
CA TYR A 88 -7.07 -10.65 -20.92
C TYR A 88 -5.61 -10.81 -20.51
N VAL A 89 -4.92 -11.76 -21.16
CA VAL A 89 -3.50 -12.05 -20.95
C VAL A 89 -2.65 -11.22 -21.91
N PHE A 90 -1.66 -10.51 -21.36
CA PHE A 90 -0.64 -9.76 -22.07
C PHE A 90 0.72 -10.41 -21.84
N LEU A 91 1.42 -10.71 -22.94
CA LEU A 91 2.78 -11.27 -22.94
C LEU A 91 3.76 -10.23 -23.48
N ARG A 92 4.86 -10.02 -22.77
CA ARG A 92 6.03 -9.27 -23.24
C ARG A 92 7.25 -10.17 -23.27
N CYS A 93 7.86 -10.30 -24.45
CA CYS A 93 9.17 -10.91 -24.65
C CYS A 93 10.18 -9.76 -24.78
N ALA A 94 11.21 -9.69 -23.93
CA ALA A 94 12.15 -8.57 -23.94
C ALA A 94 13.59 -9.01 -23.68
N LEU A 95 14.55 -8.38 -24.35
CA LEU A 95 15.98 -8.55 -24.05
C LEU A 95 16.31 -8.03 -22.64
N TRP A 96 17.39 -8.54 -22.03
CA TRP A 96 17.88 -8.05 -20.73
C TRP A 96 18.29 -6.57 -20.84
N PRO A 97 17.97 -5.70 -19.87
CA PRO A 97 18.22 -4.26 -19.98
C PRO A 97 19.65 -3.85 -20.33
N LEU A 98 20.66 -4.58 -19.82
CA LEU A 98 22.08 -4.28 -20.03
C LEU A 98 22.64 -4.73 -21.40
N LEU A 99 21.91 -5.51 -22.19
CA LEU A 99 22.36 -5.97 -23.52
C LEU A 99 22.06 -4.99 -24.66
N ASN A 100 21.73 -3.73 -24.34
CA ASN A 100 21.62 -2.64 -25.32
C ASN A 100 22.98 -2.13 -25.85
N GLY A 101 24.09 -2.78 -25.50
CA GLY A 101 25.40 -2.57 -26.13
C GLY A 101 25.49 -3.23 -27.52
N ASN A 102 26.24 -2.60 -28.43
CA ASN A 102 26.26 -2.85 -29.90
C ASN A 102 26.58 -4.28 -30.43
N ASN A 103 26.71 -5.31 -29.60
CA ASN A 103 27.12 -6.66 -30.01
C ASN A 103 25.91 -7.53 -30.42
N LYS A 104 25.33 -7.25 -31.59
CA LYS A 104 24.13 -7.95 -32.11
C LYS A 104 24.35 -9.36 -32.70
N ASN A 105 25.55 -9.93 -32.59
CA ASN A 105 25.99 -11.04 -33.47
C ASN A 105 26.22 -12.40 -32.79
N GLU A 106 25.84 -12.58 -31.52
CA GLU A 106 25.82 -13.90 -30.87
C GLU A 106 24.43 -14.20 -30.30
N SER A 107 24.09 -15.49 -30.18
CA SER A 107 22.80 -15.93 -29.64
C SER A 107 22.73 -15.62 -28.15
N ILE A 108 22.13 -14.48 -27.81
CA ILE A 108 22.07 -13.88 -26.46
C ILE A 108 21.64 -14.88 -25.38
N ASP A 109 20.67 -15.76 -25.66
CA ASP A 109 20.24 -16.77 -24.70
C ASP A 109 21.36 -17.74 -24.30
N ARG A 110 22.29 -18.11 -25.19
CA ARG A 110 23.41 -19.00 -24.81
C ARG A 110 24.39 -18.35 -23.82
N MET A 111 24.58 -17.04 -23.91
CA MET A 111 25.49 -16.29 -23.01
C MET A 111 24.87 -16.09 -21.62
N LEU A 112 23.55 -16.02 -21.53
CA LEU A 112 22.83 -15.98 -20.26
C LEU A 112 22.90 -17.33 -19.52
N TRP A 113 23.00 -18.45 -20.23
CA TRP A 113 22.99 -19.79 -19.61
C TRP A 113 24.36 -20.26 -19.08
N SER A 114 25.48 -19.77 -19.62
CA SER A 114 26.82 -20.22 -19.18
C SER A 114 27.26 -19.63 -17.83
N ASP A 115 26.79 -18.42 -17.53
CA ASP A 115 27.33 -17.60 -16.45
C ASP A 115 26.33 -17.39 -15.29
N THR A 116 25.10 -17.91 -15.40
CA THR A 116 24.12 -17.83 -14.31
C THR A 116 24.12 -19.06 -13.42
N TRP A 117 23.90 -18.85 -12.12
CA TRP A 117 23.84 -19.92 -11.11
C TRP A 117 22.54 -19.87 -10.31
N GLY A 118 22.34 -20.87 -9.45
CA GLY A 118 21.15 -21.07 -8.62
C GLY A 118 20.95 -19.99 -7.56
N ASN A 119 20.98 -20.37 -6.28
CA ASN A 119 20.83 -19.43 -5.18
C ASN A 119 21.49 -19.88 -3.88
N LEU A 120 21.68 -18.94 -2.95
CA LEU A 120 22.02 -19.25 -1.56
C LEU A 120 20.73 -19.45 -0.75
N ARG A 121 20.61 -20.60 -0.08
CA ARG A 121 19.48 -20.93 0.79
C ARG A 121 19.93 -21.10 2.24
N ILE A 122 19.30 -20.38 3.17
CA ILE A 122 19.54 -20.45 4.61
C ILE A 122 18.29 -21.02 5.28
N ILE A 123 18.42 -22.13 6.00
CA ILE A 123 17.30 -22.97 6.45
C ILE A 123 17.57 -23.49 7.85
N ARG A 124 16.59 -23.42 8.76
CA ARG A 124 16.62 -24.12 10.06
C ARG A 124 15.83 -25.42 9.97
N LEU A 125 16.51 -26.53 10.24
CA LEU A 125 15.91 -27.86 10.35
C LEU A 125 15.27 -28.03 11.74
N ASP A 126 14.15 -28.76 11.81
CA ASP A 126 13.34 -28.89 13.05
C ASP A 126 13.97 -29.77 14.14
N SER A 127 15.19 -30.28 13.97
CA SER A 127 15.87 -31.07 15.00
C SER A 127 16.18 -30.27 16.27
N ASP A 128 16.32 -28.95 16.13
CA ASP A 128 16.80 -28.06 17.18
C ASP A 128 15.61 -27.39 17.89
N LEU A 129 14.80 -28.20 18.57
CA LEU A 129 13.66 -27.81 19.43
C LEU A 129 14.08 -27.16 20.77
N GLY A 130 15.30 -26.62 20.85
CA GLY A 130 15.67 -25.70 21.93
C GLY A 130 15.13 -24.30 21.65
N GLU A 131 14.82 -23.55 22.71
CA GLU A 131 14.51 -22.12 22.60
C GLU A 131 15.56 -21.43 21.71
N SER A 132 15.11 -20.59 20.78
CA SER A 132 16.00 -19.71 20.03
C SER A 132 16.63 -18.71 21.00
N ASP A 133 17.80 -19.05 21.51
CA ASP A 133 18.66 -18.12 22.23
C ASP A 133 18.98 -16.97 21.27
N GLU A 134 18.48 -15.77 21.60
CA GLU A 134 18.57 -14.58 20.73
C GLU A 134 20.03 -14.16 20.45
N GLN A 135 20.97 -14.74 21.19
CA GLN A 135 22.41 -14.51 21.10
C GLN A 135 23.08 -15.10 19.84
N ASN A 136 22.51 -16.16 19.24
CA ASN A 136 23.13 -16.88 18.10
C ASN A 136 22.37 -16.64 16.78
N GLN A 137 22.34 -15.39 16.30
CA GLN A 137 21.88 -15.08 14.94
C GLN A 137 23.01 -15.32 13.92
N SER A 138 22.70 -15.99 12.81
CA SER A 138 23.60 -16.05 11.65
C SER A 138 23.80 -14.65 11.08
N VAL A 139 25.02 -14.31 10.67
CA VAL A 139 25.36 -12.97 10.15
C VAL A 139 25.99 -13.11 8.77
N LEU A 140 25.50 -12.32 7.81
CA LEU A 140 26.02 -12.25 6.44
C LEU A 140 26.33 -10.80 6.09
N GLU A 141 27.63 -10.46 6.03
CA GLU A 141 28.10 -9.10 5.77
C GLU A 141 29.07 -9.05 4.58
N HIS A 142 29.03 -7.98 3.79
CA HIS A 142 29.96 -7.72 2.67
C HIS A 142 29.98 -8.80 1.57
N VAL A 143 28.81 -9.28 1.16
CA VAL A 143 28.66 -10.32 0.11
C VAL A 143 28.12 -9.72 -1.18
N HIS A 144 28.74 -10.07 -2.31
CA HIS A 144 28.29 -9.70 -3.65
C HIS A 144 27.77 -10.95 -4.38
N PHE A 145 26.49 -10.93 -4.74
CA PHE A 145 25.84 -11.88 -5.62
C PHE A 145 25.77 -11.25 -7.02
N GLU A 146 26.26 -11.94 -8.03
CA GLU A 146 26.18 -11.54 -9.43
C GLU A 146 25.55 -12.69 -10.23
N ARG A 147 24.64 -12.37 -11.16
CA ARG A 147 24.06 -13.33 -12.13
C ARG A 147 23.47 -14.60 -11.48
N ALA A 148 22.79 -14.42 -10.34
CA ALA A 148 22.11 -15.49 -9.61
C ALA A 148 20.62 -15.62 -10.03
N GLY A 149 20.00 -16.73 -9.67
CA GLY A 149 18.54 -16.91 -9.73
C GLY A 149 18.02 -17.88 -10.79
N LEU A 150 18.83 -18.82 -11.28
CA LEU A 150 18.41 -19.88 -12.20
C LEU A 150 18.73 -21.27 -11.66
N LEU A 151 17.71 -22.07 -11.36
CA LEU A 151 17.87 -23.44 -10.87
C LEU A 151 16.95 -24.38 -11.65
N HIS A 152 17.52 -25.41 -12.29
CA HIS A 152 16.80 -26.39 -13.12
C HIS A 152 15.87 -25.76 -14.19
N GLY A 153 16.29 -24.65 -14.79
CA GLY A 153 15.51 -23.90 -15.79
C GLY A 153 14.44 -22.98 -15.21
N GLN A 154 14.19 -23.03 -13.90
CA GLN A 154 13.23 -22.16 -13.21
C GLN A 154 13.92 -20.95 -12.56
N ARG A 155 13.23 -19.81 -12.57
CA ARG A 155 13.64 -18.62 -11.82
C ARG A 155 13.53 -18.89 -10.32
N VAL A 156 14.54 -18.51 -9.55
CA VAL A 156 14.56 -18.60 -8.07
C VAL A 156 15.12 -17.31 -7.46
N PRO A 157 14.76 -16.94 -6.22
CA PRO A 157 15.37 -15.77 -5.56
C PRO A 157 16.86 -15.98 -5.29
N ALA A 158 17.71 -14.97 -5.51
CA ALA A 158 19.17 -15.07 -5.38
C ALA A 158 19.65 -15.40 -3.95
N LEU A 159 18.99 -14.82 -2.94
CA LEU A 159 19.11 -15.19 -1.54
C LEU A 159 17.74 -15.57 -1.00
N MET A 160 17.63 -16.76 -0.39
CA MET A 160 16.40 -17.27 0.21
C MET A 160 16.66 -17.69 1.67
N SER A 161 15.83 -17.23 2.61
CA SER A 161 15.89 -17.63 4.02
C SER A 161 14.55 -18.20 4.46
N ILE A 162 14.56 -19.38 5.07
CA ILE A 162 13.34 -20.10 5.49
C ILE A 162 13.43 -20.42 6.98
N ARG A 163 12.44 -19.97 7.76
CA ARG A 163 12.35 -20.12 9.23
C ARG A 163 13.61 -19.73 10.01
N THR A 164 14.36 -18.82 9.41
CA THR A 164 15.65 -18.30 9.86
C THR A 164 15.62 -16.78 9.76
N ASN A 165 16.39 -16.13 10.63
CA ASN A 165 16.44 -14.69 10.75
C ASN A 165 17.90 -14.19 10.74
N PRO A 166 18.63 -14.38 9.62
CA PRO A 166 20.00 -13.90 9.51
C PRO A 166 20.04 -12.36 9.50
N LYS A 167 21.06 -11.79 10.13
CA LYS A 167 21.38 -10.36 10.01
C LYS A 167 22.09 -10.13 8.68
N LEU A 168 21.53 -9.25 7.84
CA LEU A 168 22.04 -8.97 6.50
C LEU A 168 22.59 -7.54 6.42
N SER A 169 23.87 -7.37 6.10
CA SER A 169 24.46 -6.04 5.92
C SER A 169 25.44 -5.97 4.74
N TYR A 170 25.54 -4.80 4.10
CA TYR A 170 26.46 -4.59 2.97
C TYR A 170 26.35 -5.65 1.86
N ILE A 171 25.13 -6.14 1.60
CA ILE A 171 24.88 -7.11 0.53
C ILE A 171 24.71 -6.36 -0.79
N ARG A 172 25.36 -6.84 -1.84
CA ARG A 172 25.17 -6.38 -3.21
C ARG A 172 24.57 -7.51 -4.03
N ILE A 173 23.47 -7.27 -4.73
CA ILE A 173 22.87 -8.22 -5.67
C ILE A 173 22.73 -7.53 -7.03
N ASP A 174 23.48 -8.02 -8.00
CA ASP A 174 23.53 -7.49 -9.36
C ASP A 174 22.98 -8.54 -10.35
N ASP A 175 22.05 -8.11 -11.22
CA ASP A 175 21.57 -8.85 -12.40
C ASP A 175 20.96 -10.24 -12.09
N CYS A 176 19.94 -10.29 -11.22
CA CYS A 176 19.32 -11.55 -10.81
C CYS A 176 18.09 -11.97 -11.63
N LEU A 177 18.00 -13.25 -12.00
CA LEU A 177 16.93 -13.82 -12.84
C LEU A 177 15.58 -13.98 -12.11
N GLY A 178 15.60 -14.06 -10.78
CA GLY A 178 14.42 -14.05 -9.92
C GLY A 178 14.34 -12.77 -9.06
N SER A 179 13.83 -12.90 -7.85
CA SER A 179 13.89 -11.84 -6.82
C SER A 179 15.26 -11.78 -6.13
N GLY A 180 15.64 -10.64 -5.56
CA GLY A 180 16.92 -10.46 -4.87
C GLY A 180 16.99 -11.25 -3.56
N ILE A 181 16.24 -10.81 -2.55
CA ILE A 181 16.15 -11.46 -1.24
C ILE A 181 14.71 -11.89 -0.99
N SER A 182 14.49 -13.17 -0.64
CA SER A 182 13.21 -13.72 -0.22
C SER A 182 13.32 -14.32 1.18
N LEU A 183 12.50 -13.83 2.13
CA LEU A 183 12.48 -14.27 3.53
C LEU A 183 11.10 -14.87 3.84
N ILE A 184 11.06 -16.17 4.13
CA ILE A 184 9.82 -16.94 4.35
C ILE A 184 9.75 -17.41 5.81
N ASP A 185 8.66 -17.02 6.47
CA ASP A 185 8.33 -17.33 7.87
C ASP A 185 9.49 -17.07 8.85
N ALA A 186 10.05 -15.86 8.83
CA ALA A 186 11.18 -15.51 9.69
C ALA A 186 10.81 -15.66 11.18
N SER A 187 11.52 -16.52 11.90
CA SER A 187 11.22 -16.88 13.30
C SER A 187 11.62 -15.79 14.31
N GLY A 188 12.03 -14.60 13.85
CA GLY A 188 12.55 -13.52 14.68
C GLY A 188 12.74 -12.21 13.92
N PHE A 189 13.77 -11.45 14.32
CA PHE A 189 14.03 -10.12 13.79
C PHE A 189 14.65 -10.17 12.39
N VAL A 190 14.08 -9.42 11.45
CA VAL A 190 14.66 -9.22 10.11
C VAL A 190 15.35 -7.86 10.12
N ASP A 191 16.65 -7.82 9.90
CA ASP A 191 17.43 -6.58 9.79
C ASP A 191 18.28 -6.63 8.51
N VAL A 192 17.93 -5.76 7.55
CA VAL A 192 18.65 -5.61 6.27
C VAL A 192 19.16 -4.17 6.18
N THR A 193 20.47 -4.01 6.13
CA THR A 193 21.12 -2.69 6.22
C THR A 193 22.18 -2.45 5.15
N ASN A 194 22.36 -1.20 4.73
CA ASN A 194 23.46 -0.76 3.86
C ASN A 194 23.62 -1.61 2.57
N SER A 195 22.52 -2.12 2.01
CA SER A 195 22.53 -3.13 0.95
C SER A 195 21.99 -2.58 -0.37
N THR A 196 22.49 -3.08 -1.48
CA THR A 196 22.19 -2.60 -2.84
C THR A 196 21.70 -3.75 -3.72
N ILE A 197 20.55 -3.59 -4.37
CA ILE A 197 19.96 -4.63 -5.23
C ILE A 197 19.52 -3.99 -6.54
N ARG A 198 20.11 -4.44 -7.65
CA ARG A 198 19.86 -3.86 -8.98
C ARG A 198 19.70 -4.87 -10.10
N GLY A 199 18.88 -4.49 -11.09
CA GLY A 199 18.74 -5.21 -12.35
C GLY A 199 18.03 -6.57 -12.24
N CYS A 200 17.35 -6.87 -11.13
CA CYS A 200 16.63 -8.13 -10.99
C CYS A 200 15.31 -8.15 -11.78
N LEU A 201 14.95 -9.31 -12.34
CA LEU A 201 13.65 -9.49 -13.00
C LEU A 201 12.49 -9.55 -11.99
N GLY A 202 12.73 -10.12 -10.81
CA GLY A 202 11.78 -10.18 -9.71
C GLY A 202 11.78 -8.91 -8.85
N ARG A 203 11.41 -9.07 -7.58
CA ARG A 203 11.43 -7.99 -6.57
C ARG A 203 12.82 -7.86 -5.95
N ALA A 204 13.19 -6.68 -5.47
CA ALA A 204 14.44 -6.52 -4.73
C ALA A 204 14.41 -7.28 -3.39
N ILE A 205 13.39 -7.06 -2.56
CA ILE A 205 13.18 -7.77 -1.29
C ILE A 205 11.71 -8.19 -1.15
N GLU A 206 11.49 -9.45 -0.77
CA GLU A 206 10.20 -10.02 -0.42
C GLU A 206 10.27 -10.69 0.96
N VAL A 207 9.31 -10.36 1.83
CA VAL A 207 9.17 -10.95 3.16
C VAL A 207 7.76 -11.50 3.30
N VAL A 208 7.62 -12.79 3.59
CA VAL A 208 6.35 -13.48 3.78
C VAL A 208 6.31 -14.07 5.19
N GLN A 209 5.70 -13.35 6.12
CA GLN A 209 5.54 -13.77 7.51
C GLN A 209 4.23 -14.54 7.71
N LEU A 210 4.33 -15.77 8.19
CA LEU A 210 3.21 -16.70 8.34
C LEU A 210 2.98 -16.95 9.83
N ASN A 211 2.35 -16.02 10.56
CA ASN A 211 2.13 -16.15 12.00
C ASN A 211 0.80 -16.83 12.34
N GLY A 212 0.83 -17.68 13.38
CA GLY A 212 -0.35 -18.35 13.91
C GLY A 212 -1.27 -17.43 14.73
N ASP A 213 -2.50 -17.89 14.94
CA ASP A 213 -3.50 -17.33 15.86
C ASP A 213 -3.36 -18.02 17.21
N SER A 214 -3.27 -17.28 18.33
CA SER A 214 -3.02 -17.88 19.64
C SER A 214 -4.29 -18.12 20.45
N THR A 215 -5.43 -17.61 19.98
CA THR A 215 -6.70 -17.62 20.72
C THR A 215 -7.61 -18.73 20.23
N ASP A 216 -8.40 -19.33 21.11
CA ASP A 216 -9.47 -20.23 20.67
C ASP A 216 -10.66 -19.37 20.18
N PRO A 217 -11.04 -19.41 18.89
CA PRO A 217 -12.16 -18.64 18.35
C PRO A 217 -13.47 -18.84 19.14
N THR A 218 -13.67 -20.02 19.74
CA THR A 218 -14.87 -20.32 20.54
C THR A 218 -14.89 -19.61 21.90
N THR A 219 -13.75 -19.06 22.36
CA THR A 219 -13.65 -18.29 23.62
C THR A 219 -13.74 -16.77 23.43
N VAL A 220 -13.49 -16.27 22.21
CA VAL A 220 -13.46 -14.83 21.89
C VAL A 220 -14.84 -14.16 22.03
N GLY A 221 -15.93 -14.93 22.11
CA GLY A 221 -17.29 -14.43 22.33
C GLY A 221 -17.74 -14.26 23.81
N LEU A 222 -16.88 -14.53 24.81
CA LEU A 222 -17.34 -14.73 26.20
C LEU A 222 -16.60 -13.97 27.32
N GLU A 223 -15.74 -12.98 27.03
CA GLU A 223 -15.31 -12.00 28.05
C GLU A 223 -16.23 -10.77 28.08
N LYS A 224 -17.43 -10.95 28.68
CA LYS A 224 -18.18 -9.80 29.22
C LYS A 224 -17.40 -9.21 30.40
N THR A 225 -16.98 -7.95 30.26
CA THR A 225 -16.65 -7.03 31.36
C THR A 225 -15.74 -7.58 32.47
N LYS A 226 -14.43 -7.63 32.20
CA LYS A 226 -13.45 -7.33 33.26
C LYS A 226 -13.11 -5.84 33.20
N ASN A 227 -13.71 -5.07 34.09
CA ASN A 227 -13.32 -3.69 34.33
C ASN A 227 -11.86 -3.68 34.84
N PHE A 228 -10.92 -3.32 33.97
CA PHE A 228 -9.59 -2.90 34.41
C PHE A 228 -9.69 -1.51 35.02
N ASP A 229 -10.14 -1.45 36.27
CA ASP A 229 -10.01 -0.27 37.11
C ASP A 229 -8.52 0.05 37.28
N SER A 230 -8.06 1.03 36.52
CA SER A 230 -6.78 1.70 36.74
C SER A 230 -7.07 3.18 36.94
N HIS A 231 -6.82 3.65 38.17
CA HIS A 231 -7.18 4.99 38.60
C HIS A 231 -6.53 6.07 37.73
N ILE A 232 -7.31 6.71 36.87
CA ILE A 232 -6.92 7.94 36.19
C ILE A 232 -6.98 9.09 37.22
N PRO A 233 -5.89 9.85 37.45
CA PRO A 233 -5.93 11.01 38.33
C PRO A 233 -6.92 12.05 37.82
N ARG A 234 -7.94 12.36 38.63
CA ARG A 234 -8.94 13.38 38.30
C ARG A 234 -8.30 14.77 38.36
N LEU A 235 -8.13 15.41 37.20
CA LEU A 235 -8.02 16.88 37.14
C LEU A 235 -9.34 17.49 37.62
N PRO A 236 -9.31 18.64 38.33
CA PRO A 236 -10.52 19.25 38.87
C PRO A 236 -11.43 19.79 37.74
N PRO A 237 -12.75 19.66 37.85
CA PRO A 237 -13.68 20.09 36.82
C PRO A 237 -13.75 21.62 36.73
N ARG A 238 -13.67 22.18 35.53
CA ARG A 238 -14.20 23.53 35.27
C ARG A 238 -15.73 23.45 35.25
N GLN A 239 -16.37 24.27 36.08
CA GLN A 239 -17.82 24.41 36.11
C GLN A 239 -18.32 25.03 34.80
N GLY A 240 -19.47 24.54 34.29
CA GLY A 240 -20.20 25.24 33.22
C GLY A 240 -20.78 24.39 32.09
N SER A 241 -21.63 23.39 32.38
CA SER A 241 -22.67 22.95 31.44
C SER A 241 -23.83 22.30 32.20
N LEU A 242 -25.07 22.72 31.94
CA LEU A 242 -26.30 22.28 32.60
C LEU A 242 -27.10 21.31 31.72
N LEU A 243 -26.42 20.31 31.14
CA LEU A 243 -27.05 19.25 30.35
C LEU A 243 -26.60 17.88 30.87
N PRO A 244 -27.52 16.93 31.13
CA PRO A 244 -27.14 15.58 31.52
C PRO A 244 -26.53 14.82 30.34
N GLU A 245 -25.51 14.01 30.60
CA GLU A 245 -24.95 13.10 29.59
C GLU A 245 -26.01 12.07 29.16
N PRO A 246 -26.20 11.83 27.84
CA PRO A 246 -27.12 10.82 27.37
C PRO A 246 -26.58 9.42 27.69
N ARG A 247 -27.40 8.58 28.34
CA ARG A 247 -27.08 7.17 28.56
C ARG A 247 -27.09 6.42 27.22
N PRO A 248 -26.16 5.49 26.96
CA PRO A 248 -26.25 4.62 25.80
C PRO A 248 -27.45 3.68 25.95
N THR A 249 -28.36 3.70 24.98
CA THR A 249 -29.44 2.72 24.83
C THR A 249 -28.96 1.49 24.05
N PRO A 250 -29.61 0.32 24.22
CA PRO A 250 -29.12 -0.93 23.64
C PRO A 250 -29.22 -0.97 22.12
N GLU A 251 -28.17 -1.43 21.45
CA GLU A 251 -28.12 -1.58 20.00
C GLU A 251 -29.08 -2.69 19.51
N GLN A 252 -29.88 -2.39 18.49
CA GLN A 252 -30.55 -3.39 17.66
C GLN A 252 -30.37 -3.10 16.17
N THR A 253 -29.42 -3.83 15.57
CA THR A 253 -29.43 -4.36 14.20
C THR A 253 -30.09 -3.52 13.09
N GLY A 254 -29.26 -2.73 12.40
CA GLY A 254 -29.46 -2.35 11.00
C GLY A 254 -28.27 -2.85 10.17
N ASN A 255 -28.52 -3.40 8.97
CA ASN A 255 -27.53 -4.16 8.19
C ASN A 255 -26.29 -3.34 7.76
N ALA A 256 -25.25 -3.37 8.59
CA ALA A 256 -23.88 -2.99 8.25
C ALA A 256 -22.98 -4.25 8.31
N ASN A 257 -23.17 -5.17 7.35
CA ASN A 257 -22.45 -6.44 7.31
C ASN A 257 -20.97 -6.22 6.95
N GLY A 258 -20.14 -6.12 7.98
CA GLY A 258 -18.68 -6.04 7.87
C GLY A 258 -18.03 -5.83 9.24
N PRO A 259 -18.02 -6.85 10.14
CA PRO A 259 -17.27 -6.76 11.38
C PRO A 259 -15.78 -6.65 11.05
N SER A 260 -15.20 -5.48 11.28
CA SER A 260 -13.79 -5.18 10.97
C SER A 260 -12.80 -6.15 11.63
N ALA A 261 -13.21 -6.77 12.74
CA ALA A 261 -12.48 -7.82 13.45
C ALA A 261 -12.09 -9.02 12.57
N GLU A 262 -12.99 -9.46 11.69
CA GLU A 262 -12.82 -10.69 10.90
C GLU A 262 -11.74 -10.53 9.82
N ASN A 263 -11.57 -9.33 9.27
CA ASN A 263 -10.67 -9.10 8.13
C ASN A 263 -9.19 -9.29 8.48
N ALA A 264 -8.80 -9.22 9.75
CA ALA A 264 -7.43 -9.47 10.18
C ALA A 264 -7.01 -10.95 10.12
N ARG A 265 -7.98 -11.86 10.14
CA ARG A 265 -7.77 -13.31 10.03
C ARG A 265 -7.81 -13.84 8.58
N LEU A 266 -7.98 -12.95 7.59
CA LEU A 266 -8.01 -13.33 6.17
C LEU A 266 -6.63 -13.84 5.69
N PRO A 267 -6.54 -15.06 5.13
CA PRO A 267 -5.31 -15.56 4.51
C PRO A 267 -4.95 -14.78 3.24
N LEU A 268 -3.73 -15.01 2.75
CA LEU A 268 -3.35 -14.55 1.41
C LEU A 268 -4.24 -15.25 0.35
N PRO A 269 -4.88 -14.49 -0.56
CA PRO A 269 -5.77 -15.04 -1.60
C PRO A 269 -4.99 -15.59 -2.81
N PHE A 270 -3.66 -15.62 -2.73
CA PHE A 270 -2.75 -16.14 -3.74
C PHE A 270 -1.68 -17.00 -3.05
N TYR A 271 -1.08 -17.91 -3.81
CA TYR A 271 0.04 -18.72 -3.35
C TYR A 271 1.34 -17.87 -3.43
N PRO A 272 2.07 -17.65 -2.31
CA PRO A 272 3.12 -16.62 -2.27
C PRO A 272 4.54 -17.12 -2.62
N MET A 273 4.74 -18.39 -3.02
CA MET A 273 6.07 -18.95 -3.30
C MET A 273 6.30 -19.16 -4.80
N GLU A 274 7.39 -18.58 -5.33
CA GLU A 274 7.80 -18.65 -6.74
C GLU A 274 8.99 -19.64 -6.93
N ALA A 275 8.77 -20.95 -6.75
CA ALA A 275 9.67 -22.04 -7.20
C ALA A 275 9.00 -23.43 -7.03
N ASP A 276 9.47 -24.47 -7.75
CA ASP A 276 9.06 -25.86 -7.51
C ASP A 276 9.58 -26.37 -6.14
N GLU A 277 8.67 -26.34 -5.17
CA GLU A 277 8.95 -26.41 -3.74
C GLU A 277 8.20 -27.57 -3.06
N GLN A 278 8.07 -28.71 -3.75
CA GLN A 278 7.43 -29.92 -3.21
C GLN A 278 8.14 -30.51 -1.98
N HIS A 279 9.40 -30.13 -1.76
CA HIS A 279 10.26 -30.61 -0.68
C HIS A 279 10.97 -29.46 0.06
N THR A 280 10.30 -28.33 0.29
CA THR A 280 10.89 -27.22 1.07
C THR A 280 11.05 -27.62 2.53
N PRO A 281 12.29 -27.75 3.04
CA PRO A 281 12.53 -28.16 4.43
C PRO A 281 11.93 -27.13 5.40
N GLY A 282 11.16 -27.64 6.36
CA GLY A 282 10.38 -26.84 7.31
C GLY A 282 8.89 -26.69 6.98
N PHE A 283 8.45 -27.19 5.82
CA PHE A 283 7.04 -27.41 5.50
C PHE A 283 6.78 -28.89 5.29
N VAL A 284 5.61 -29.37 5.74
CA VAL A 284 5.17 -30.74 5.46
C VAL A 284 4.29 -30.75 4.22
N SER A 285 4.76 -31.38 3.14
CA SER A 285 3.94 -31.58 1.95
C SER A 285 2.73 -32.47 2.24
N MET A 286 1.54 -31.99 1.87
CA MET A 286 0.27 -32.71 2.03
C MET A 286 0.26 -34.09 1.34
N CYS A 287 1.10 -34.27 0.31
CA CYS A 287 1.23 -35.51 -0.45
C CYS A 287 2.51 -36.33 -0.17
N ALA A 288 3.36 -35.90 0.78
CA ALA A 288 4.52 -36.70 1.19
C ALA A 288 4.12 -38.05 1.82
N GLY A 289 4.98 -39.07 1.72
CA GLY A 289 4.66 -40.45 2.14
C GLY A 289 4.34 -40.64 3.64
N GLU A 290 4.82 -39.75 4.51
CA GLU A 290 4.57 -39.78 5.95
C GLU A 290 3.10 -39.49 6.28
N LYS A 291 2.37 -40.50 6.75
CA LYS A 291 0.92 -40.36 7.05
C LYS A 291 0.63 -39.79 8.44
N TRP A 292 1.50 -40.02 9.41
CA TRP A 292 1.32 -39.64 10.81
C TRP A 292 2.29 -38.53 11.18
N ILE A 293 1.76 -37.39 11.63
CA ILE A 293 2.55 -36.19 11.94
C ILE A 293 2.27 -35.80 13.40
N PRO A 294 3.29 -35.88 14.29
CA PRO A 294 3.17 -35.37 15.65
C PRO A 294 3.20 -33.83 15.65
N VAL A 295 2.31 -33.21 16.41
CA VAL A 295 2.20 -31.76 16.56
C VAL A 295 2.47 -31.40 18.02
N ILE A 296 3.52 -30.62 18.28
CA ILE A 296 3.86 -30.14 19.64
C ILE A 296 3.08 -28.85 19.94
N ASP A 297 3.36 -27.81 19.16
CA ASP A 297 2.63 -26.53 19.21
C ASP A 297 2.08 -26.15 17.83
N ARG A 298 2.90 -26.25 16.77
CA ARG A 298 2.57 -25.83 15.40
C ARG A 298 3.31 -26.64 14.34
N VAL A 299 2.63 -26.97 13.24
CA VAL A 299 3.22 -27.54 12.02
C VAL A 299 2.68 -26.78 10.80
N LEU A 300 3.55 -26.42 9.85
CA LEU A 300 3.17 -25.82 8.58
C LEU A 300 3.03 -26.87 7.48
N ILE A 301 1.98 -26.75 6.69
CA ILE A 301 1.60 -27.69 5.63
C ILE A 301 1.53 -26.94 4.32
N ILE A 302 2.07 -27.56 3.27
CA ILE A 302 2.13 -26.98 1.93
C ILE A 302 1.50 -27.93 0.91
N TYR A 303 0.78 -27.35 -0.05
CA TYR A 303 0.34 -28.04 -1.25
C TYR A 303 0.29 -27.08 -2.44
N ARG A 304 0.76 -27.56 -3.60
CA ARG A 304 0.74 -26.85 -4.88
C ARG A 304 0.14 -27.78 -5.94
N TYR A 305 -0.71 -27.26 -6.81
CA TYR A 305 -1.32 -28.06 -7.88
C TYR A 305 -0.27 -28.45 -8.93
N SER A 306 -0.46 -29.63 -9.52
CA SER A 306 0.35 -30.16 -10.62
C SER A 306 -0.52 -30.29 -11.86
N TRP A 307 0.04 -29.99 -13.03
CA TRP A 307 -0.66 -30.17 -14.29
C TRP A 307 -0.78 -31.63 -14.74
N TYR A 308 0.13 -32.51 -14.32
CA TYR A 308 0.28 -33.84 -14.92
C TYR A 308 -0.61 -34.91 -14.29
N GLN A 309 -0.97 -34.77 -13.02
CA GLN A 309 -1.67 -35.79 -12.25
C GLN A 309 -2.70 -35.17 -11.32
N ALA A 310 -3.83 -35.87 -11.13
CA ALA A 310 -4.76 -35.58 -10.07
C ALA A 310 -4.22 -36.18 -8.76
N HIS A 311 -4.24 -35.42 -7.67
CA HIS A 311 -3.72 -35.85 -6.38
C HIS A 311 -4.85 -36.05 -5.38
N SER A 312 -4.85 -37.22 -4.73
CA SER A 312 -5.72 -37.58 -3.61
C SER A 312 -4.85 -37.99 -2.43
N CYS A 313 -4.70 -37.09 -1.45
CA CYS A 313 -3.69 -37.17 -0.41
C CYS A 313 -4.34 -37.15 0.97
N THR A 314 -3.76 -37.87 1.94
CA THR A 314 -4.36 -38.06 3.27
C THR A 314 -3.29 -38.02 4.34
N LYS A 315 -3.51 -37.22 5.39
CA LYS A 315 -2.61 -37.01 6.53
C LYS A 315 -3.39 -37.10 7.84
N LEU A 316 -2.72 -37.59 8.89
CA LEU A 316 -3.22 -37.68 10.25
C LEU A 316 -2.28 -36.88 11.17
N PHE A 317 -2.82 -35.84 11.79
CA PHE A 317 -2.11 -35.00 12.75
C PHE A 317 -2.52 -35.39 14.15
N ARG A 318 -1.56 -35.56 15.06
CA ARG A 318 -1.83 -35.90 16.46
C ARG A 318 -1.07 -34.99 17.40
N SER A 319 -1.76 -34.44 18.40
CA SER A 319 -1.09 -33.69 19.47
C SER A 319 -0.14 -34.60 20.26
N VAL A 320 1.10 -34.14 20.48
CA VAL A 320 2.06 -34.81 21.38
C VAL A 320 1.62 -34.69 22.83
N VAL A 321 0.92 -33.60 23.18
CA VAL A 321 0.33 -33.38 24.51
C VAL A 321 -1.11 -33.92 24.49
N PRO A 322 -1.43 -35.00 25.25
CA PRO A 322 -2.78 -35.56 25.27
C PRO A 322 -3.81 -34.54 25.76
N GLY A 323 -5.00 -34.54 25.14
CA GLY A 323 -6.11 -33.65 25.52
C GLY A 323 -6.04 -32.21 24.98
N ARG A 324 -4.96 -31.79 24.31
CA ARG A 324 -5.01 -30.57 23.49
C ARG A 324 -5.81 -30.83 22.21
N ARG A 325 -6.72 -29.91 21.87
CA ARG A 325 -7.40 -29.87 20.56
C ARG A 325 -6.42 -29.45 19.48
N LEU A 326 -6.69 -29.89 18.25
CA LEU A 326 -6.00 -29.42 17.05
C LEU A 326 -6.91 -28.46 16.28
N ALA A 327 -6.32 -27.41 15.68
CA ALA A 327 -7.01 -26.57 14.72
C ALA A 327 -6.24 -26.54 13.39
N TRP A 328 -6.98 -26.65 12.29
CA TRP A 328 -6.54 -26.39 10.93
C TRP A 328 -6.86 -24.95 10.56
N ARG A 329 -5.89 -24.22 9.99
CA ARG A 329 -6.12 -22.84 9.53
C ARG A 329 -5.34 -22.55 8.25
N PHE A 330 -5.97 -21.84 7.31
CA PHE A 330 -5.26 -21.36 6.11
C PHE A 330 -4.48 -20.08 6.42
N LEU A 331 -3.26 -20.00 5.90
CA LEU A 331 -2.42 -18.80 5.89
C LEU A 331 -2.31 -18.22 4.48
N ALA A 332 -2.28 -19.08 3.46
CA ALA A 332 -2.49 -18.73 2.06
C ALA A 332 -3.40 -19.77 1.41
N VAL A 333 -4.36 -19.36 0.58
CA VAL A 333 -5.25 -20.31 -0.10
C VAL A 333 -5.76 -19.74 -1.44
N ASN A 334 -5.53 -20.52 -2.50
CA ASN A 334 -6.07 -20.31 -3.84
C ASN A 334 -6.42 -21.69 -4.43
N LEU A 335 -7.67 -22.13 -4.28
CA LEU A 335 -8.12 -23.44 -4.76
C LEU A 335 -8.74 -23.30 -6.16
N TYR A 336 -8.31 -24.14 -7.10
CA TYR A 336 -8.91 -24.20 -8.43
C TYR A 336 -10.31 -24.83 -8.40
N GLU A 337 -11.29 -24.15 -9.01
CA GLU A 337 -12.65 -24.65 -9.18
C GLU A 337 -12.77 -25.40 -10.52
N ASP A 338 -12.72 -26.73 -10.47
CA ASP A 338 -12.87 -27.56 -11.66
C ASP A 338 -14.36 -27.89 -11.90
N PRO A 339 -14.90 -27.69 -13.11
CA PRO A 339 -16.32 -27.90 -13.41
C PRO A 339 -16.72 -29.39 -13.51
N ILE A 340 -15.75 -30.30 -13.58
CA ILE A 340 -15.95 -31.76 -13.73
C ILE A 340 -15.62 -32.49 -12.43
N PHE A 341 -14.54 -32.11 -11.75
CA PHE A 341 -14.03 -32.80 -10.57
C PHE A 341 -14.16 -31.96 -9.28
N PRO A 342 -14.68 -32.52 -8.18
CA PRO A 342 -14.76 -31.79 -6.92
C PRO A 342 -13.37 -31.61 -6.30
N ASN A 343 -12.81 -30.40 -6.45
CA ASN A 343 -11.59 -29.98 -5.77
C ASN A 343 -11.92 -29.50 -4.35
N GLY A 344 -11.19 -30.01 -3.36
CA GLY A 344 -11.42 -29.60 -1.98
C GLY A 344 -10.65 -30.39 -0.93
N ILE A 345 -10.80 -29.91 0.30
CA ILE A 345 -10.17 -30.44 1.51
C ILE A 345 -11.30 -30.83 2.48
N GLU A 346 -11.27 -32.07 2.94
CA GLU A 346 -12.20 -32.64 3.91
C GLU A 346 -11.46 -32.88 5.23
N LEU A 347 -12.03 -32.37 6.32
CA LEU A 347 -11.45 -32.43 7.66
C LEU A 347 -12.30 -33.32 8.57
N TYR A 348 -11.65 -34.16 9.36
CA TYR A 348 -12.28 -35.22 10.17
C TYR A 348 -11.75 -35.23 11.61
N ASN A 349 -12.63 -35.51 12.56
CA ASN A 349 -12.29 -35.89 13.93
C ASN A 349 -11.74 -37.32 13.94
N GLY A 350 -10.50 -37.51 14.40
CA GLY A 350 -9.88 -38.83 14.42
C GLY A 350 -9.49 -39.37 13.04
N ALA A 351 -9.13 -40.65 12.99
CA ALA A 351 -8.55 -41.30 11.80
C ALA A 351 -9.59 -42.00 10.91
N GLN A 352 -10.89 -41.84 11.20
CA GLN A 352 -11.98 -42.50 10.48
C GLN A 352 -12.61 -41.54 9.46
N PHE A 353 -12.35 -41.78 8.18
CA PHE A 353 -12.84 -40.96 7.05
C PHE A 353 -14.31 -41.23 6.69
N ASN A 354 -15.19 -41.24 7.70
CA ASN A 354 -16.64 -41.43 7.54
C ASN A 354 -17.39 -40.10 7.69
N THR A 355 -18.60 -40.01 7.11
CA THR A 355 -19.44 -38.79 7.15
C THR A 355 -19.78 -38.35 8.57
N THR A 356 -19.88 -39.27 9.53
CA THR A 356 -20.14 -39.02 10.95
C THR A 356 -19.02 -38.25 11.66
N TYR A 357 -17.77 -38.42 11.21
CA TYR A 357 -16.61 -37.78 11.81
C TYR A 357 -16.15 -36.53 11.04
N ARG A 358 -16.77 -36.23 9.89
CA ARG A 358 -16.40 -35.10 9.04
C ARG A 358 -16.85 -33.77 9.65
N ILE A 359 -15.88 -32.91 9.94
CA ILE A 359 -16.06 -31.58 10.54
C ILE A 359 -16.42 -30.56 9.46
N ALA A 360 -15.66 -30.55 8.36
CA ALA A 360 -15.77 -29.54 7.31
C ALA A 360 -15.43 -30.10 5.92
N VAL A 361 -16.00 -29.46 4.90
CA VAL A 361 -15.64 -29.61 3.49
C VAL A 361 -15.36 -28.21 2.94
N ILE A 362 -14.14 -27.99 2.48
CA ILE A 362 -13.65 -26.70 2.00
C ILE A 362 -13.34 -26.83 0.50
N ASN A 363 -14.03 -26.05 -0.32
CA ASN A 363 -13.83 -25.91 -1.76
C ASN A 363 -13.83 -24.42 -2.14
N ALA A 364 -13.47 -24.10 -3.39
CA ALA A 364 -13.39 -22.72 -3.88
C ALA A 364 -14.69 -21.92 -3.62
N ALA A 365 -15.86 -22.49 -3.92
CA ALA A 365 -17.17 -21.89 -3.68
C ALA A 365 -17.46 -21.62 -2.18
N SER A 366 -17.01 -22.48 -1.26
CA SER A 366 -17.18 -22.25 0.18
C SER A 366 -16.32 -21.10 0.70
N LEU A 367 -15.14 -20.88 0.12
CA LEU A 367 -14.24 -19.78 0.49
C LEU A 367 -14.77 -18.42 0.01
N THR A 368 -15.33 -18.37 -1.20
CA THR A 368 -15.92 -17.15 -1.78
C THR A 368 -17.28 -16.77 -1.19
N ASN A 369 -17.99 -17.71 -0.56
CA ASN A 369 -19.31 -17.47 0.02
C ASN A 369 -19.27 -16.51 1.24
N ARG A 370 -19.58 -15.24 1.00
CA ARG A 370 -19.58 -14.17 2.02
C ARG A 370 -20.70 -14.26 3.07
N THR A 371 -21.59 -15.25 3.02
CA THR A 371 -22.63 -15.42 4.06
C THR A 371 -22.12 -16.06 5.35
N ARG A 372 -20.96 -16.72 5.31
CA ARG A 372 -20.25 -17.27 6.48
C ARG A 372 -19.19 -16.28 6.97
N SER A 373 -18.92 -16.29 8.27
CA SER A 373 -17.83 -15.49 8.85
C SER A 373 -16.47 -15.90 8.27
N VAL A 374 -15.45 -15.07 8.43
CA VAL A 374 -14.07 -15.42 8.05
C VAL A 374 -13.58 -16.63 8.85
N ASP A 375 -13.88 -16.68 10.15
CA ASP A 375 -13.43 -17.78 11.01
C ASP A 375 -14.01 -19.13 10.56
N GLU A 376 -15.31 -19.21 10.26
CA GLU A 376 -15.97 -20.43 9.76
C GLU A 376 -15.48 -20.88 8.37
N ARG A 377 -14.89 -19.98 7.57
CA ARG A 377 -14.40 -20.28 6.22
C ARG A 377 -12.96 -20.75 6.19
N TYR A 378 -12.12 -20.23 7.09
CA TYR A 378 -10.67 -20.43 7.00
C TYR A 378 -10.05 -21.17 8.20
N THR A 379 -10.80 -21.38 9.29
CA THR A 379 -10.34 -22.06 10.52
C THR A 379 -11.32 -23.18 10.91
N VAL A 380 -10.80 -24.37 11.24
CA VAL A 380 -11.59 -25.54 11.64
C VAL A 380 -10.92 -26.24 12.82
N ILE A 381 -11.68 -26.54 13.88
CA ILE A 381 -11.15 -27.04 15.15
C ILE A 381 -11.70 -28.46 15.43
N THR A 382 -10.88 -29.36 15.95
CA THR A 382 -11.36 -30.68 16.41
C THR A 382 -12.31 -30.56 17.61
N SER A 383 -13.21 -31.52 17.75
CA SER A 383 -14.10 -31.58 18.91
C SER A 383 -13.29 -31.86 20.19
N PRO A 384 -13.72 -31.40 21.39
CA PRO A 384 -12.91 -31.42 22.62
C PRO A 384 -12.34 -32.77 23.07
N ILE A 385 -12.89 -33.88 22.60
CA ILE A 385 -12.48 -35.25 22.95
C ILE A 385 -11.37 -35.77 22.00
N HIS A 386 -11.12 -35.11 20.86
CA HIS A 386 -10.23 -35.57 19.80
C HIS A 386 -8.89 -34.81 19.79
N ASP A 387 -7.81 -35.53 20.18
CA ASP A 387 -6.40 -35.14 20.06
C ASP A 387 -5.83 -35.32 18.64
N LEU A 388 -6.67 -35.76 17.70
CA LEU A 388 -6.29 -36.22 16.37
C LEU A 388 -7.20 -35.64 15.28
N LEU A 389 -6.56 -35.08 14.25
CA LEU A 389 -7.19 -34.46 13.09
C LEU A 389 -6.84 -35.26 11.83
N GLY A 390 -7.85 -35.80 11.15
CA GLY A 390 -7.71 -36.41 9.84
C GLY A 390 -7.96 -35.40 8.73
N VAL A 391 -7.07 -35.34 7.74
CA VAL A 391 -7.16 -34.43 6.60
C VAL A 391 -7.11 -35.25 5.32
N ARG A 392 -8.14 -35.15 4.48
CA ARG A 392 -8.18 -35.71 3.13
C ARG A 392 -8.27 -34.57 2.12
N MET A 393 -7.44 -34.59 1.11
CA MET A 393 -7.44 -33.62 0.02
C MET A 393 -7.71 -34.34 -1.30
N HIS A 394 -8.54 -33.74 -2.16
CA HIS A 394 -8.71 -34.12 -3.56
C HIS A 394 -8.48 -32.91 -4.47
N SER A 395 -7.76 -33.14 -5.57
CA SER A 395 -7.39 -32.11 -6.54
C SER A 395 -7.23 -32.66 -7.96
N SER A 396 -7.89 -32.03 -8.92
CA SER A 396 -7.69 -32.22 -10.35
C SER A 396 -6.40 -31.53 -10.82
N PRO A 397 -5.89 -31.87 -12.02
CA PRO A 397 -4.63 -31.33 -12.51
C PRO A 397 -4.81 -29.89 -13.03
N ALA A 398 -4.18 -28.91 -12.39
CA ALA A 398 -4.35 -27.48 -12.65
C ALA A 398 -3.02 -26.70 -12.55
N SER A 399 -3.07 -25.41 -12.88
CA SER A 399 -1.89 -24.54 -12.81
C SER A 399 -1.27 -24.48 -11.42
N HIS A 400 0.05 -24.44 -11.39
CA HIS A 400 0.86 -24.35 -10.18
C HIS A 400 0.69 -23.01 -9.41
N MET A 401 -0.08 -22.06 -9.95
CA MET A 401 -0.50 -20.82 -9.28
C MET A 401 -1.62 -21.07 -8.25
N PHE A 402 -2.27 -22.22 -8.33
CA PHE A 402 -3.21 -22.73 -7.33
C PHE A 402 -2.47 -23.57 -6.30
N GLY A 403 -2.93 -23.51 -5.05
CA GLY A 403 -2.31 -24.17 -3.91
C GLY A 403 -2.78 -23.58 -2.59
N PHE A 404 -2.21 -24.07 -1.49
CA PHE A 404 -2.41 -23.49 -0.17
C PHE A 404 -1.21 -23.72 0.74
N ILE A 405 -1.11 -22.83 1.74
CA ILE A 405 -0.29 -23.00 2.92
C ILE A 405 -1.22 -22.96 4.11
N ALA A 406 -1.21 -24.01 4.91
CA ALA A 406 -2.02 -24.16 6.11
C ALA A 406 -1.14 -24.42 7.33
N GLU A 407 -1.68 -24.14 8.51
CA GLU A 407 -1.10 -24.55 9.79
C GLU A 407 -2.01 -25.55 10.49
N VAL A 408 -1.38 -26.49 11.19
CA VAL A 408 -2.03 -27.29 12.24
C VAL A 408 -1.40 -26.92 13.58
N ILE A 409 -2.22 -26.43 14.49
CA ILE A 409 -1.81 -25.90 15.81
C ILE A 409 -2.48 -26.68 16.94
N THR A 410 -1.79 -26.82 18.08
CA THR A 410 -2.43 -27.29 19.32
C THR A 410 -2.97 -26.11 20.11
N LEU A 411 -4.22 -26.17 20.57
CA LEU A 411 -4.81 -25.11 21.38
C LEU A 411 -4.74 -25.42 22.90
N PRO A 412 -4.47 -24.42 23.77
CA PRO A 412 -4.02 -23.06 23.44
C PRO A 412 -2.52 -23.02 23.08
N LEU A 413 -2.13 -22.03 22.27
CA LEU A 413 -0.73 -21.78 21.91
C LEU A 413 0.01 -20.94 22.96
N SER A 414 1.34 -21.03 22.92
CA SER A 414 2.23 -20.10 23.63
C SER A 414 2.14 -18.68 23.05
N PRO A 415 2.19 -17.63 23.90
CA PRO A 415 2.07 -16.26 23.43
C PRO A 415 3.20 -15.86 22.48
N VAL A 416 2.85 -15.34 21.31
CA VAL A 416 3.79 -14.93 20.27
C VAL A 416 4.63 -13.73 20.75
N LYS A 417 5.96 -13.85 20.71
CA LYS A 417 6.88 -12.76 21.09
C LYS A 417 6.77 -11.59 20.07
N PRO A 418 6.94 -10.33 20.49
CA PRO A 418 6.80 -9.17 19.59
C PRO A 418 8.05 -8.95 18.73
N TYR A 419 7.99 -9.29 17.45
CA TYR A 419 9.11 -9.13 16.51
C TYR A 419 9.16 -7.73 15.85
N HIS A 420 10.31 -7.41 15.25
CA HIS A 420 10.52 -6.21 14.45
C HIS A 420 11.23 -6.54 13.13
N HIS A 421 10.87 -5.82 12.07
CA HIS A 421 11.48 -5.88 10.76
C HIS A 421 12.02 -4.50 10.42
N ARG A 422 13.29 -4.43 10.05
CA ARG A 422 14.02 -3.22 9.72
C ARG A 422 14.69 -3.39 8.36
N ILE A 423 14.41 -2.46 7.46
CA ILE A 423 15.16 -2.28 6.21
C ILE A 423 15.61 -0.83 6.21
N GLU A 424 16.92 -0.60 6.25
CA GLU A 424 17.49 0.74 6.46
C GLU A 424 18.73 1.01 5.62
N SER A 425 18.77 2.18 4.97
CA SER A 425 19.89 2.62 4.13
C SER A 425 20.16 1.66 2.96
N CYS A 426 19.14 1.28 2.21
CA CYS A 426 19.26 0.36 1.07
C CYS A 426 18.85 1.00 -0.26
N ASP A 427 19.60 0.67 -1.32
CA ASP A 427 19.34 1.13 -2.69
C ASP A 427 18.71 0.00 -3.53
N PHE A 428 17.56 0.28 -4.13
CA PHE A 428 16.83 -0.62 -5.03
C PHE A 428 16.71 0.06 -6.39
N LEU A 429 17.42 -0.46 -7.40
CA LEU A 429 17.57 0.19 -8.70
C LEU A 429 17.15 -0.74 -9.85
N GLU A 430 16.31 -0.28 -10.76
CA GLU A 430 16.05 -0.97 -12.04
C GLU A 430 15.51 -2.41 -11.93
N ASN A 431 14.87 -2.76 -10.79
CA ASN A 431 14.26 -4.08 -10.57
C ASN A 431 12.86 -4.15 -11.18
N GLN A 432 12.62 -5.12 -12.07
CA GLN A 432 11.41 -5.16 -12.90
C GLN A 432 10.14 -5.56 -12.13
N GLY A 433 10.26 -6.41 -11.11
CA GLY A 433 9.14 -6.89 -10.29
C GLY A 433 8.69 -5.93 -9.17
N GLY A 434 9.39 -4.80 -8.99
CA GLY A 434 9.19 -3.86 -7.89
C GLY A 434 10.34 -3.91 -6.87
N ALA A 435 10.26 -3.10 -5.80
CA ALA A 435 11.33 -3.00 -4.82
C ALA A 435 11.08 -3.89 -3.60
N VAL A 436 10.23 -3.46 -2.66
CA VAL A 436 10.01 -4.12 -1.38
C VAL A 436 8.59 -4.66 -1.29
N ARG A 437 8.42 -5.91 -0.87
CA ARG A 437 7.13 -6.47 -0.48
C ARG A 437 7.22 -7.07 0.92
N ILE A 438 6.24 -6.78 1.77
CA ILE A 438 6.08 -7.42 3.08
C ILE A 438 4.63 -7.89 3.22
N LEU A 439 4.44 -9.20 3.23
CA LEU A 439 3.16 -9.87 3.46
C LEU A 439 3.19 -10.48 4.86
N THR A 440 2.20 -10.18 5.68
CA THR A 440 2.03 -10.80 7.01
C THR A 440 0.63 -11.37 7.15
N VAL A 441 0.52 -12.56 7.71
CA VAL A 441 -0.74 -13.20 8.09
C VAL A 441 -0.63 -13.60 9.56
N GLY A 442 -1.72 -13.47 10.33
CA GLY A 442 -1.74 -13.89 11.74
C GLY A 442 -2.33 -12.87 12.71
N GLU A 443 -2.42 -13.25 13.98
CA GLU A 443 -2.89 -12.35 15.05
C GLU A 443 -1.84 -11.36 15.53
N ALA A 444 -0.55 -11.68 15.42
CA ALA A 444 0.53 -10.81 15.84
C ALA A 444 1.36 -10.35 14.63
N GLY A 445 1.27 -9.07 14.28
CA GLY A 445 2.10 -8.45 13.24
C GLY A 445 3.44 -7.92 13.79
N PRO A 446 4.53 -7.98 13.00
CA PRO A 446 5.82 -7.41 13.37
C PRO A 446 5.77 -5.86 13.37
N ARG A 447 6.65 -5.21 14.13
CA ARG A 447 6.89 -3.76 13.98
C ARG A 447 7.74 -3.50 12.73
N VAL A 448 7.23 -2.77 11.75
CA VAL A 448 7.92 -2.53 10.47
C VAL A 448 8.54 -1.14 10.44
N LYS A 449 9.86 -1.06 10.23
CA LYS A 449 10.61 0.19 9.95
C LYS A 449 11.29 0.10 8.59
N LEU A 450 10.88 0.97 7.68
CA LEU A 450 11.51 1.24 6.39
C LEU A 450 12.08 2.66 6.44
N ALA A 451 13.41 2.81 6.32
CA ALA A 451 14.05 4.12 6.47
C ALA A 451 15.24 4.32 5.54
N HIS A 452 15.46 5.56 5.07
CA HIS A 452 16.62 5.89 4.23
C HIS A 452 16.74 5.00 2.98
N LEU A 453 15.59 4.62 2.38
CA LEU A 453 15.56 3.76 1.19
C LEU A 453 15.58 4.61 -0.07
N ARG A 454 16.33 4.16 -1.08
CA ARG A 454 16.33 4.74 -2.43
C ARG A 454 15.73 3.76 -3.42
N LEU A 455 14.61 4.12 -4.02
CA LEU A 455 13.91 3.32 -5.03
C LEU A 455 13.92 4.11 -6.34
N GLU A 456 14.72 3.69 -7.32
CA GLU A 456 14.78 4.33 -8.63
C GLU A 456 14.55 3.37 -9.79
N ARG A 457 13.77 3.82 -10.78
CA ARG A 457 13.55 3.12 -12.06
C ARG A 457 13.08 1.66 -11.92
N ASN A 458 12.49 1.32 -10.77
CA ASN A 458 11.91 -0.01 -10.52
C ASN A 458 10.53 -0.13 -11.19
N GLY A 459 10.07 -1.36 -11.33
CA GLY A 459 8.84 -1.70 -12.02
C GLY A 459 8.99 -1.69 -13.53
N LEU A 460 8.40 -2.68 -14.20
CA LEU A 460 8.25 -2.68 -15.65
C LEU A 460 6.82 -2.30 -16.06
N ASP A 461 6.70 -1.36 -16.99
CA ASP A 461 5.47 -1.05 -17.73
C ASP A 461 5.32 -2.03 -18.91
N VAL A 462 4.12 -2.60 -19.07
CA VAL A 462 3.77 -3.48 -20.19
C VAL A 462 2.56 -2.87 -20.87
N LEU A 463 2.73 -2.33 -22.08
CA LEU A 463 1.61 -1.83 -22.91
C LEU A 463 0.72 -0.80 -22.18
N ASN A 464 1.33 0.16 -21.46
CA ASN A 464 0.65 1.21 -20.68
C ASN A 464 -0.22 0.65 -19.54
N LEU A 465 -0.05 -0.64 -19.20
CA LEU A 465 -0.63 -1.24 -18.00
C LEU A 465 0.19 -0.85 -16.77
N THR A 466 -0.49 -0.72 -15.64
CA THR A 466 0.14 -0.44 -14.34
C THR A 466 1.26 -1.44 -14.04
N GLY A 467 2.50 -0.94 -13.95
CA GLY A 467 3.64 -1.73 -13.52
C GLY A 467 3.50 -2.25 -12.08
N PRO A 468 4.34 -3.19 -11.66
CA PRO A 468 4.23 -3.80 -10.34
C PRO A 468 4.59 -2.81 -9.22
N VAL A 469 4.00 -3.06 -8.05
CA VAL A 469 4.10 -2.13 -6.92
C VAL A 469 5.54 -2.00 -6.39
N GLY A 470 6.00 -0.76 -6.15
CA GLY A 470 7.30 -0.44 -5.57
C GLY A 470 7.46 -0.93 -4.14
N ILE A 471 6.69 -0.36 -3.20
CA ILE A 471 6.56 -0.80 -1.81
C ILE A 471 5.17 -1.39 -1.60
N ASP A 472 5.07 -2.71 -1.46
CA ASP A 472 3.83 -3.50 -1.36
C ASP A 472 3.68 -4.10 0.05
N LEU A 473 2.88 -3.47 0.91
CA LEU A 473 2.75 -3.88 2.31
C LEU A 473 1.34 -4.42 2.59
N ARG A 474 1.23 -5.69 2.95
CA ARG A 474 0.01 -6.30 3.50
C ARG A 474 0.26 -6.69 4.95
N LEU A 475 -0.24 -5.86 5.86
CA LEU A 475 0.08 -5.94 7.28
C LEU A 475 -1.16 -6.26 8.12
N SER A 476 -1.15 -7.42 8.79
CA SER A 476 -2.18 -7.83 9.76
C SER A 476 -1.67 -7.56 11.16
N ASN A 477 -2.50 -6.92 12.00
CA ASN A 477 -2.26 -6.68 13.43
C ASN A 477 -0.87 -6.09 13.76
N THR A 478 -0.32 -5.32 12.83
CA THR A 478 0.99 -4.67 12.99
C THR A 478 0.85 -3.47 13.93
N PRO A 479 1.55 -3.42 15.08
CA PRO A 479 1.32 -2.37 16.07
C PRO A 479 1.94 -1.02 15.67
N ARG A 480 3.04 -1.04 14.91
CA ARG A 480 3.70 0.17 14.37
C ARG A 480 4.28 -0.08 12.98
N LEU A 481 4.04 0.88 12.09
CA LEU A 481 4.62 0.98 10.76
C LEU A 481 5.31 2.35 10.64
N SER A 482 6.54 2.38 10.14
CA SER A 482 7.31 3.61 9.91
C SER A 482 7.92 3.56 8.51
N LEU A 483 7.58 4.52 7.64
CA LEU A 483 8.18 4.72 6.32
C LEU A 483 8.73 6.15 6.26
N THR A 484 10.04 6.30 6.41
CA THR A 484 10.65 7.61 6.69
C THR A 484 11.86 7.88 5.83
N ASN A 485 12.07 9.15 5.44
CA ASN A 485 13.30 9.58 4.77
C ASN A 485 13.60 8.73 3.50
N CYS A 486 12.60 8.32 2.73
CA CYS A 486 12.81 7.52 1.51
C CYS A 486 12.71 8.38 0.23
N LEU A 487 13.52 8.05 -0.77
CA LEU A 487 13.47 8.60 -2.12
C LEU A 487 12.82 7.57 -3.06
N ILE A 488 11.74 7.95 -3.74
CA ILE A 488 11.05 7.08 -4.71
C ILE A 488 10.88 7.84 -6.03
N GLY A 489 11.66 7.46 -7.04
CA GLY A 489 11.79 8.18 -8.30
C GLY A 489 11.64 7.28 -9.53
N HIS A 490 10.91 7.76 -10.55
CA HIS A 490 10.80 7.12 -11.87
C HIS A 490 10.29 5.67 -11.85
N HIS A 491 9.54 5.28 -10.82
CA HIS A 491 8.96 3.95 -10.65
C HIS A 491 7.76 3.74 -11.59
N LYS A 492 7.66 2.57 -12.23
CA LYS A 492 6.54 2.20 -13.11
C LYS A 492 5.49 1.42 -12.33
N GLY A 493 4.27 1.97 -12.28
CA GLY A 493 3.18 1.46 -11.44
C GLY A 493 3.09 2.15 -10.08
N ASP A 494 2.41 1.51 -9.13
CA ASP A 494 2.12 2.08 -7.81
C ASP A 494 3.38 2.02 -6.92
N ALA A 495 4.03 3.13 -6.57
CA ALA A 495 5.31 3.00 -5.87
C ALA A 495 5.17 2.84 -4.33
N ILE A 496 3.99 3.11 -3.75
CA ILE A 496 3.58 2.64 -2.42
C ILE A 496 2.14 2.12 -2.55
N ARG A 497 1.87 0.95 -1.95
CA ARG A 497 0.54 0.36 -1.69
C ARG A 497 0.56 -0.29 -0.31
N ILE A 498 -0.41 0.05 0.55
CA ILE A 498 -0.44 -0.46 1.93
C ILE A 498 -1.85 -0.88 2.34
N ALA A 499 -2.03 -2.19 2.58
CA ALA A 499 -3.25 -2.77 3.13
C ALA A 499 -3.02 -3.11 4.62
N LEU A 500 -3.76 -2.43 5.50
CA LEU A 500 -3.72 -2.66 6.95
C LEU A 500 -4.98 -3.39 7.40
N TYR A 501 -4.81 -4.52 8.10
CA TYR A 501 -5.91 -5.27 8.71
C TYR A 501 -5.71 -5.32 10.23
N ALA A 502 -6.74 -5.01 11.02
CA ALA A 502 -6.65 -4.97 12.48
C ALA A 502 -7.87 -5.63 13.14
N GLY A 503 -7.61 -6.56 14.05
CA GLY A 503 -8.61 -7.24 14.86
C GLY A 503 -8.88 -6.50 16.18
N GLN A 504 -9.98 -6.85 16.86
CA GLN A 504 -10.44 -6.20 18.12
C GLN A 504 -9.40 -6.23 19.26
N LEU A 505 -8.49 -7.20 19.26
CA LEU A 505 -7.41 -7.32 20.25
C LEU A 505 -6.32 -6.22 20.09
N THR A 506 -6.28 -5.52 18.95
CA THR A 506 -5.28 -4.49 18.66
C THR A 506 -5.88 -3.09 18.62
N ARG A 507 -5.14 -2.08 19.09
CA ARG A 507 -5.56 -0.66 19.03
C ARG A 507 -5.43 -0.03 17.63
N GLY A 508 -5.50 -0.86 16.57
CA GLY A 508 -5.14 -0.49 15.21
C GLY A 508 -3.64 -0.28 15.00
N THR A 509 -3.23 -0.25 13.74
CA THR A 509 -1.84 0.04 13.35
C THR A 509 -1.53 1.53 13.45
N GLN A 510 -0.48 1.88 14.19
CA GLN A 510 0.08 3.24 14.18
C GLN A 510 1.09 3.36 13.03
N GLY A 511 0.65 3.90 11.90
CA GLY A 511 1.51 4.22 10.75
C GLY A 511 2.09 5.63 10.83
N ASN A 512 3.36 5.81 10.48
CA ASN A 512 4.01 7.11 10.31
C ASN A 512 4.74 7.15 8.96
N ILE A 513 4.27 7.99 8.03
CA ILE A 513 4.91 8.22 6.73
C ILE A 513 5.42 9.67 6.67
N THR A 514 6.72 9.86 6.90
CA THR A 514 7.33 11.18 7.07
C THR A 514 8.57 11.45 6.22
N ASN A 515 8.69 12.69 5.71
CA ASN A 515 9.85 13.19 4.97
C ASN A 515 10.26 12.36 3.73
N ASN A 516 9.31 11.71 3.06
CA ASN A 516 9.60 10.97 1.82
C ASN A 516 9.46 11.89 0.60
N VAL A 517 10.33 11.67 -0.39
CA VAL A 517 10.37 12.41 -1.65
C VAL A 517 9.93 11.49 -2.78
N ILE A 518 8.89 11.90 -3.49
CA ILE A 518 8.12 11.07 -4.42
C ILE A 518 8.01 11.79 -5.77
N LEU A 519 8.77 11.31 -6.77
CA LEU A 519 8.96 11.96 -8.07
C LEU A 519 8.57 11.04 -9.23
N ARG A 520 7.62 11.45 -10.09
CA ARG A 520 7.31 10.79 -11.38
C ARG A 520 6.96 9.30 -11.29
N ASN A 521 5.94 8.95 -10.51
CA ASN A 521 5.40 7.59 -10.38
C ASN A 521 3.85 7.60 -10.32
N HIS A 522 3.22 6.46 -10.00
CA HIS A 522 1.78 6.31 -9.73
C HIS A 522 1.59 5.77 -8.26
N PHE A 523 0.47 5.94 -7.54
CA PHE A 523 0.45 5.77 -6.05
C PHE A 523 -0.85 5.38 -5.33
N ASN A 524 -0.75 4.92 -4.04
CA ASN A 524 -1.67 5.10 -2.87
C ASN A 524 -1.09 4.55 -1.50
N GLN A 525 -0.82 5.31 -0.41
CA GLN A 525 -1.72 5.58 0.78
C GLN A 525 -0.91 5.76 2.12
N LEU A 526 -1.52 6.35 3.20
CA LEU A 526 -1.25 6.28 4.69
C LEU A 526 -0.52 7.42 5.48
N GLN A 527 -1.09 7.86 6.63
CA GLN A 527 -0.57 8.84 7.63
C GLN A 527 0.66 9.67 7.20
N ILE A 528 0.37 10.72 6.42
CA ILE A 528 1.32 11.43 5.56
C ILE A 528 1.68 12.79 6.20
N ARG A 529 2.96 13.02 6.55
CA ARG A 529 3.46 14.33 7.00
C ARG A 529 4.79 14.74 6.36
N ARG A 530 4.93 16.01 5.95
CA ARG A 530 6.17 16.55 5.33
C ARG A 530 6.67 15.75 4.12
N ASN A 531 5.76 15.12 3.37
CA ASN A 531 6.12 14.43 2.14
C ASN A 531 6.05 15.39 0.95
N TYR A 532 6.97 15.23 0.00
CA TYR A 532 7.09 16.03 -1.22
C TYR A 532 6.67 15.15 -2.40
N ILE A 533 5.54 15.48 -3.03
CA ILE A 533 4.89 14.65 -4.06
C ILE A 533 4.77 15.48 -5.34
N ALA A 534 5.59 15.14 -6.33
CA ALA A 534 5.85 15.99 -7.49
C ALA A 534 5.89 15.25 -8.83
N HIS A 535 5.40 15.90 -9.88
CA HIS A 535 5.55 15.47 -11.27
C HIS A 535 5.01 14.05 -11.56
N ASN A 536 4.08 13.55 -10.74
CA ASN A 536 3.46 12.24 -10.89
C ASN A 536 2.32 12.29 -11.92
N ASN A 537 2.14 11.25 -12.74
CA ASN A 537 1.09 11.17 -13.75
C ASN A 537 0.33 9.83 -13.63
N CYS A 538 -0.73 9.81 -12.84
CA CYS A 538 -1.51 8.61 -12.55
C CYS A 538 -2.45 8.16 -13.70
N GLY A 539 -2.71 9.03 -14.69
CA GLY A 539 -3.78 8.82 -15.67
C GLY A 539 -5.16 8.80 -14.98
N ALA A 540 -6.05 7.90 -15.42
CA ALA A 540 -7.39 7.72 -14.85
C ALA A 540 -7.41 7.01 -13.47
N ARG A 541 -6.47 7.35 -12.58
CA ARG A 541 -6.36 6.82 -11.21
C ARG A 541 -6.03 7.94 -10.23
N ASP A 542 -6.44 7.78 -8.98
CA ASP A 542 -6.12 8.71 -7.89
C ASP A 542 -4.60 8.88 -7.69
N LEU A 543 -4.17 10.03 -7.19
CA LEU A 543 -2.80 10.25 -6.70
C LEU A 543 -2.63 9.79 -5.24
N ILE A 544 -3.62 10.11 -4.39
CA ILE A 544 -3.69 9.68 -2.99
C ILE A 544 -5.12 9.29 -2.67
N SER A 545 -5.37 8.00 -2.42
CA SER A 545 -6.66 7.42 -2.08
C SER A 545 -6.61 6.88 -0.66
N LEU A 546 -7.39 7.48 0.24
CA LEU A 546 -7.48 7.20 1.66
C LEU A 546 -8.81 6.47 1.94
N VAL A 547 -8.82 5.17 1.69
CA VAL A 547 -10.00 4.31 1.90
C VAL A 547 -9.93 3.65 3.29
N GLY A 548 -10.97 3.82 4.11
CA GLY A 548 -11.15 3.10 5.38
C GLY A 548 -10.16 3.40 6.50
N VAL A 549 -9.33 4.44 6.39
CA VAL A 549 -8.23 4.73 7.33
C VAL A 549 -8.44 6.07 8.06
N LEU A 550 -8.33 6.04 9.39
CA LEU A 550 -8.30 7.25 10.22
C LEU A 550 -6.93 7.92 10.16
N VAL A 551 -6.88 9.16 9.65
CA VAL A 551 -5.64 9.93 9.48
C VAL A 551 -5.60 11.11 10.45
N GLN A 552 -4.71 11.04 11.44
CA GLN A 552 -4.61 12.04 12.51
C GLN A 552 -3.16 12.44 12.78
N PRO A 553 -2.63 13.49 12.13
CA PRO A 553 -3.16 14.22 10.98
C PRO A 553 -2.33 14.04 9.69
N PHE A 554 -2.97 14.31 8.55
CA PHE A 554 -2.32 14.51 7.24
C PHE A 554 -1.85 15.98 7.21
N ALA A 555 -0.55 16.24 7.33
CA ALA A 555 -0.10 17.62 7.57
C ALA A 555 1.24 18.02 6.98
N HIS A 556 1.36 19.28 6.57
CA HIS A 556 2.59 19.87 6.01
C HIS A 556 3.11 19.14 4.76
N ASN A 557 2.22 18.54 3.97
CA ASN A 557 2.61 17.90 2.70
C ASN A 557 2.55 18.90 1.55
N PHE A 558 3.48 18.77 0.61
CA PHE A 558 3.53 19.60 -0.59
C PHE A 558 3.29 18.72 -1.82
N VAL A 559 2.17 18.97 -2.49
CA VAL A 559 1.66 18.20 -3.62
C VAL A 559 1.59 19.15 -4.81
N HIS A 560 2.54 19.04 -5.74
CA HIS A 560 2.65 19.98 -6.85
C HIS A 560 2.86 19.34 -8.23
N ASP A 561 2.30 19.96 -9.26
CA ASP A 561 2.51 19.59 -10.66
C ASP A 561 2.24 18.09 -10.94
N ASN A 562 1.21 17.53 -10.30
CA ASN A 562 0.79 16.14 -10.51
C ASN A 562 -0.48 16.08 -11.37
N ARG A 563 -0.64 14.99 -12.12
CA ARG A 563 -1.78 14.69 -12.98
C ARG A 563 -2.44 13.37 -12.58
N ALA A 564 -3.72 13.36 -12.24
CA ALA A 564 -4.42 12.17 -11.74
C ALA A 564 -5.94 12.30 -11.91
N ASP A 565 -6.73 11.24 -11.72
CA ASP A 565 -8.20 11.34 -11.79
C ASP A 565 -8.75 12.26 -10.68
N VAL A 566 -8.34 11.96 -9.43
CA VAL A 566 -8.51 12.81 -8.24
C VAL A 566 -7.17 12.88 -7.51
N LEU A 567 -6.79 14.07 -6.99
CA LEU A 567 -5.49 14.23 -6.34
C LEU A 567 -5.50 13.69 -4.89
N LEU A 568 -6.61 13.87 -4.17
CA LEU A 568 -6.83 13.30 -2.83
C LEU A 568 -8.27 12.78 -2.68
N ASN A 569 -8.46 11.47 -2.75
CA ASN A 569 -9.72 10.79 -2.46
C ASN A 569 -9.75 10.35 -0.98
N VAL A 570 -10.82 10.66 -0.23
CA VAL A 570 -10.96 10.33 1.20
C VAL A 570 -12.32 9.67 1.45
N THR A 571 -12.32 8.35 1.61
CA THR A 571 -13.54 7.52 1.78
C THR A 571 -13.43 6.66 3.03
N ASN A 572 -13.85 7.21 4.18
CA ASN A 572 -13.77 6.50 5.46
C ASN A 572 -14.98 5.57 5.69
N GLN A 573 -14.87 4.68 6.67
CA GLN A 573 -16.01 3.93 7.19
C GLN A 573 -16.76 4.78 8.23
N GLU A 574 -18.07 4.96 8.08
CA GLU A 574 -18.86 5.93 8.86
C GLU A 574 -18.90 5.66 10.37
N GLY A 575 -18.67 4.42 10.79
CA GLY A 575 -18.70 3.97 12.20
C GLY A 575 -17.55 4.49 13.07
N LEU A 576 -16.55 5.18 12.53
CA LEU A 576 -15.42 5.70 13.31
C LEU A 576 -15.86 6.80 14.29
N SER A 577 -15.44 6.71 15.56
CA SER A 577 -15.78 7.68 16.61
C SER A 577 -15.11 9.04 16.44
N ARG A 578 -14.10 9.15 15.57
CA ARG A 578 -13.36 10.38 15.25
C ARG A 578 -13.15 10.52 13.75
N GLY A 579 -12.98 11.76 13.32
CA GLY A 579 -12.67 12.18 11.96
C GLY A 579 -11.18 12.19 11.61
N SER A 580 -10.86 12.14 10.32
CA SER A 580 -9.52 12.41 9.82
C SER A 580 -9.27 13.93 9.71
N LEU A 581 -8.06 14.36 10.03
CA LEU A 581 -7.65 15.78 10.08
C LEU A 581 -6.59 16.07 9.02
N PHE A 582 -6.83 17.09 8.19
CA PHE A 582 -5.99 17.55 7.09
C PHE A 582 -5.61 19.01 7.33
N GLU A 583 -4.36 19.28 7.70
CA GLU A 583 -3.92 20.61 8.13
C GLU A 583 -2.60 21.09 7.49
N TYR A 584 -2.50 22.37 7.12
CA TYR A 584 -1.29 22.98 6.56
C TYR A 584 -0.71 22.27 5.32
N ASN A 585 -1.55 21.72 4.44
CA ASN A 585 -1.08 21.09 3.19
C ASN A 585 -1.12 22.07 2.02
N GLY A 586 -0.16 21.94 1.09
CA GLY A 586 -0.07 22.75 -0.12
C GLY A 586 -0.36 21.94 -1.38
N PHE A 587 -1.49 22.22 -2.03
CA PHE A 587 -1.86 21.69 -3.34
C PHE A 587 -1.73 22.79 -4.40
N TYR A 588 -0.75 22.66 -5.30
CA TYR A 588 -0.39 23.71 -6.26
C TYR A 588 -0.13 23.19 -7.67
N LYS A 589 -0.74 23.81 -8.70
CA LYS A 589 -0.55 23.46 -10.13
C LYS A 589 -0.83 21.99 -10.48
N ASN A 590 -1.67 21.28 -9.73
CA ASN A 590 -2.08 19.92 -10.10
C ASN A 590 -3.21 19.94 -11.15
N GLU A 591 -3.34 18.86 -11.92
CA GLU A 591 -4.36 18.63 -12.94
C GLU A 591 -5.19 17.37 -12.62
N ALA A 592 -6.49 17.53 -12.45
CA ALA A 592 -7.44 16.44 -12.34
C ALA A 592 -7.96 16.04 -13.73
N THR A 593 -7.87 14.76 -14.08
CA THR A 593 -8.20 14.23 -15.43
C THR A 593 -9.62 13.70 -15.54
N ASN A 594 -10.36 13.60 -14.44
CA ASN A 594 -11.71 13.03 -14.44
C ASN A 594 -12.64 13.83 -15.38
N TYR A 595 -13.20 13.15 -16.38
CA TYR A 595 -14.05 13.77 -17.41
C TYR A 595 -15.39 14.32 -16.89
N THR A 596 -15.84 13.90 -15.70
CA THR A 596 -17.12 14.34 -15.13
C THR A 596 -16.97 15.51 -14.17
N ARG A 597 -15.91 15.53 -13.36
CA ARG A 597 -15.66 16.54 -12.31
C ARG A 597 -14.16 16.62 -12.03
N ARG A 598 -13.46 17.66 -12.53
CA ARG A 598 -12.01 17.82 -12.23
C ARG A 598 -11.83 18.40 -10.84
N THR A 599 -11.53 17.52 -9.88
CA THR A 599 -11.47 17.86 -8.45
C THR A 599 -10.09 17.58 -7.83
N THR A 600 -9.59 18.52 -7.02
CA THR A 600 -8.37 18.27 -6.23
C THR A 600 -8.65 17.28 -5.10
N VAL A 601 -9.72 17.48 -4.32
CA VAL A 601 -10.05 16.63 -3.17
C VAL A 601 -11.47 16.08 -3.29
N PHE A 602 -11.63 14.75 -3.23
CA PHE A 602 -12.93 14.09 -3.10
C PHE A 602 -13.15 13.56 -1.68
N VAL A 603 -14.30 13.84 -1.08
CA VAL A 603 -14.62 13.48 0.31
C VAL A 603 -15.92 12.68 0.40
N GLY A 604 -15.80 11.38 0.69
CA GLY A 604 -16.94 10.47 0.82
C GLY A 604 -17.60 10.41 2.20
N THR A 605 -17.08 11.09 3.23
CA THR A 605 -17.69 11.11 4.58
C THR A 605 -17.60 12.48 5.26
N SER A 606 -18.67 12.90 5.94
CA SER A 606 -18.76 14.22 6.60
C SER A 606 -17.79 14.44 7.76
N LYS A 607 -17.33 13.37 8.42
CA LYS A 607 -16.42 13.45 9.58
C LYS A 607 -15.01 13.96 9.26
N ASN A 608 -14.67 14.33 8.03
CA ASN A 608 -13.34 14.85 7.69
C ASN A 608 -13.23 16.35 8.01
N THR A 609 -12.06 16.78 8.46
CA THR A 609 -11.75 18.18 8.77
C THR A 609 -10.56 18.66 7.97
N PHE A 610 -10.73 19.72 7.18
CA PHE A 610 -9.70 20.39 6.38
C PHE A 610 -9.52 21.82 6.91
N ARG A 611 -8.35 22.17 7.44
CA ARG A 611 -8.08 23.51 7.97
C ARG A 611 -6.70 24.01 7.59
N ASP A 612 -6.58 25.33 7.40
CA ASP A 612 -5.31 26.01 7.16
C ASP A 612 -4.54 25.45 5.94
N ASN A 613 -5.24 24.86 4.95
CA ASN A 613 -4.64 24.34 3.71
C ASN A 613 -4.61 25.40 2.60
N TYR A 614 -3.67 25.23 1.67
CA TYR A 614 -3.46 26.06 0.49
C TYR A 614 -3.88 25.29 -0.76
N PHE A 615 -4.92 25.77 -1.45
CA PHE A 615 -5.42 25.22 -2.72
C PHE A 615 -5.25 26.23 -3.85
N LYS A 616 -4.51 25.86 -4.91
CA LYS A 616 -4.38 26.65 -6.13
C LYS A 616 -4.04 25.75 -7.33
N ASN A 617 -5.08 25.16 -7.91
CA ASN A 617 -4.99 24.24 -9.04
C ASN A 617 -5.85 24.79 -10.22
N PRO A 618 -5.29 25.68 -11.07
CA PRO A 618 -6.08 26.42 -12.07
C PRO A 618 -6.72 25.60 -13.17
N LEU A 619 -6.27 24.36 -13.39
CA LEU A 619 -6.82 23.43 -14.39
C LEU A 619 -7.97 22.56 -13.86
N ASN A 620 -8.24 22.64 -12.55
CA ASN A 620 -9.29 21.89 -11.88
C ASN A 620 -10.54 22.77 -11.76
N ASP A 621 -11.70 22.20 -12.04
CA ASP A 621 -13.01 22.85 -11.91
C ASP A 621 -13.27 23.19 -10.43
N TYR A 622 -12.98 22.23 -9.54
CA TYR A 622 -13.19 22.32 -8.10
C TYR A 622 -11.93 21.95 -7.31
N GLU A 623 -11.73 22.55 -6.15
CA GLU A 623 -10.69 22.16 -5.19
C GLU A 623 -11.21 21.10 -4.21
N LEU A 624 -12.51 21.13 -3.90
CA LEU A 624 -13.16 20.17 -3.01
C LEU A 624 -14.50 19.73 -3.60
N SER A 625 -14.74 18.42 -3.67
CA SER A 625 -16.03 17.84 -3.99
C SER A 625 -16.40 16.77 -2.98
N VAL A 626 -17.69 16.68 -2.65
CA VAL A 626 -18.21 15.69 -1.70
C VAL A 626 -18.95 14.55 -2.38
N GLY A 627 -19.02 13.41 -1.69
CA GLY A 627 -19.90 12.30 -2.03
C GLY A 627 -21.34 12.51 -1.55
N ASN A 628 -22.19 11.55 -1.90
CA ASN A 628 -23.59 11.51 -1.47
C ASN A 628 -23.70 11.45 0.06
N ARG A 629 -24.79 11.98 0.60
CA ARG A 629 -25.11 11.89 2.03
C ARG A 629 -25.24 10.43 2.48
N SER A 630 -24.75 10.17 3.69
CA SER A 630 -24.97 8.92 4.44
C SER A 630 -26.45 8.56 4.53
N VAL A 631 -26.89 7.52 3.81
CA VAL A 631 -28.26 6.96 3.90
C VAL A 631 -28.24 5.74 4.79
N MET A 632 -28.70 5.88 6.05
CA MET A 632 -28.70 4.74 6.99
C MET A 632 -29.94 3.85 6.86
N ARG A 633 -31.09 4.41 6.47
CA ARG A 633 -32.37 3.68 6.43
C ARG A 633 -33.29 4.24 5.35
N ARG A 634 -33.82 3.35 4.51
CA ARG A 634 -34.94 3.61 3.59
C ARG A 634 -36.20 3.02 4.21
N LEU A 635 -37.23 3.83 4.38
CA LEU A 635 -38.56 3.38 4.78
C LEU A 635 -39.50 3.47 3.57
N PRO A 636 -40.03 2.34 3.08
CA PRO A 636 -41.04 2.36 2.04
C PRO A 636 -42.33 2.97 2.62
N ILE A 637 -42.93 3.90 1.87
CA ILE A 637 -44.23 4.48 2.18
C ILE A 637 -45.18 4.27 1.01
N GLN A 638 -46.49 4.45 1.22
CA GLN A 638 -47.43 4.46 0.10
C GLN A 638 -47.38 5.81 -0.62
N PRO A 639 -47.46 5.84 -1.96
CA PRO A 639 -47.42 7.08 -2.74
C PRO A 639 -48.41 8.13 -2.21
N GLY A 640 -47.91 9.35 -1.97
CA GLY A 640 -48.72 10.47 -1.45
C GLY A 640 -48.89 10.55 0.08
N THR A 641 -48.30 9.64 0.86
CA THR A 641 -48.26 9.77 2.33
C THR A 641 -47.07 10.62 2.80
N ARG A 642 -47.23 11.36 3.92
CA ARG A 642 -46.13 12.14 4.52
C ARG A 642 -45.26 11.23 5.39
N CYS A 643 -43.97 11.54 5.49
CA CYS A 643 -43.08 10.83 6.41
C CYS A 643 -43.52 10.96 7.87
N PRO A 644 -43.28 9.93 8.71
CA PRO A 644 -43.48 10.01 10.16
C PRO A 644 -42.54 11.02 10.81
N GLN A 645 -42.75 11.35 12.09
CA GLN A 645 -41.89 12.32 12.79
C GLN A 645 -40.45 11.78 12.94
N PRO A 646 -39.41 12.64 12.87
CA PRO A 646 -38.02 12.19 12.88
C PRO A 646 -37.62 11.46 14.17
N ASP A 647 -38.10 11.91 15.32
CA ASP A 647 -37.63 11.49 16.65
C ASP A 647 -37.91 10.03 17.01
N ASP A 648 -38.97 9.42 16.45
CA ASP A 648 -39.30 7.99 16.64
C ASP A 648 -38.64 7.08 15.59
N THR A 649 -38.02 7.67 14.56
CA THR A 649 -37.75 6.97 13.28
C THR A 649 -36.27 6.94 12.91
N CYS A 650 -35.58 8.05 13.11
CA CYS A 650 -34.14 8.20 12.89
C CYS A 650 -33.42 8.35 14.25
N PRO A 651 -32.13 7.99 14.38
CA PRO A 651 -31.35 8.30 15.57
C PRO A 651 -31.30 9.80 15.84
N HIS A 652 -31.20 10.22 17.10
CA HIS A 652 -31.12 11.65 17.46
C HIS A 652 -30.02 12.38 16.67
N GLY A 653 -30.36 13.55 16.12
CA GLY A 653 -29.47 14.35 15.28
C GLY A 653 -29.50 14.02 13.78
N TRP A 654 -30.38 13.13 13.31
CA TRP A 654 -30.54 12.80 11.88
C TRP A 654 -31.79 13.46 11.29
N THR A 655 -31.74 13.83 10.01
CA THR A 655 -32.85 14.50 9.30
C THR A 655 -33.59 13.53 8.40
N LEU A 656 -34.92 13.50 8.51
CA LEU A 656 -35.78 12.67 7.66
C LEU A 656 -36.25 13.49 6.45
N ARG A 657 -36.09 12.96 5.24
CA ARG A 657 -36.56 13.57 3.99
C ARG A 657 -37.39 12.57 3.18
N LEU A 658 -38.44 13.07 2.54
CA LEU A 658 -39.27 12.38 1.56
C LEU A 658 -38.61 12.54 0.18
N ASP A 659 -38.22 11.44 -0.47
CA ASP A 659 -37.87 11.46 -1.90
C ASP A 659 -38.67 10.35 -2.61
N PHE A 660 -39.57 10.76 -3.50
CA PHE A 660 -40.56 9.90 -4.17
C PHE A 660 -41.40 9.08 -3.15
N ASP A 661 -41.41 7.75 -3.29
CA ASP A 661 -42.20 6.82 -2.46
C ASP A 661 -41.41 6.26 -1.25
N ALA A 662 -40.37 6.96 -0.78
CA ALA A 662 -39.60 6.54 0.37
C ALA A 662 -39.14 7.70 1.26
N CYS A 663 -39.13 7.43 2.57
CA CYS A 663 -38.55 8.32 3.56
C CYS A 663 -37.13 7.84 3.90
N PHE A 664 -36.17 8.75 3.83
CA PHE A 664 -34.75 8.47 4.03
C PHE A 664 -34.22 9.26 5.25
N CYS A 665 -33.55 8.58 6.17
CA CYS A 665 -32.81 9.20 7.27
C CYS A 665 -31.40 9.58 6.78
N TYR A 666 -31.11 10.89 6.75
CA TYR A 666 -29.83 11.47 6.36
C TYR A 666 -29.06 12.03 7.56
N ARG A 667 -27.73 12.00 7.48
CA ARG A 667 -26.86 12.71 8.42
C ARG A 667 -26.72 14.18 7.99
N PRO A 668 -26.99 15.18 8.86
CA PRO A 668 -26.89 16.59 8.51
C PRO A 668 -25.50 17.20 8.72
N ASP A 669 -24.59 16.50 9.40
CA ASP A 669 -23.24 17.02 9.70
C ASP A 669 -22.51 17.46 8.42
N PRO A 670 -22.09 18.74 8.31
CA PRO A 670 -21.28 19.20 7.19
C PRO A 670 -19.83 18.72 7.30
N VAL A 671 -19.12 18.68 6.16
CA VAL A 671 -17.66 18.58 6.14
C VAL A 671 -17.07 19.90 6.63
N ASP A 672 -16.23 19.86 7.67
CA ASP A 672 -15.50 21.05 8.15
C ASP A 672 -14.35 21.37 7.19
N ALA A 673 -14.50 22.47 6.44
CA ALA A 673 -13.49 23.01 5.54
C ALA A 673 -13.18 24.49 5.89
N GLN A 674 -13.30 24.84 7.17
CA GLN A 674 -13.07 26.21 7.64
C GLN A 674 -11.62 26.65 7.49
N ARG A 675 -11.39 27.96 7.33
CA ARG A 675 -10.05 28.57 7.29
C ARG A 675 -9.09 27.93 6.29
N ASN A 676 -9.56 27.62 5.08
CA ASN A 676 -8.67 27.26 3.96
C ASN A 676 -8.52 28.46 3.03
N TRP A 677 -7.44 28.46 2.25
CA TRP A 677 -7.23 29.41 1.16
C TRP A 677 -7.50 28.72 -0.18
N TRP A 678 -8.49 29.23 -0.93
CA TRP A 678 -9.04 28.61 -2.13
C TRP A 678 -8.50 29.18 -3.45
N GLY A 679 -7.51 30.07 -3.38
CA GLY A 679 -6.93 30.79 -4.51
C GLY A 679 -7.07 32.31 -4.39
N ASP A 680 -6.47 33.03 -5.35
CA ASP A 680 -6.52 34.50 -5.38
C ASP A 680 -7.88 35.01 -5.87
N THR A 681 -8.57 35.80 -5.05
CA THR A 681 -9.75 36.55 -5.47
C THR A 681 -9.36 37.69 -6.41
N TYR A 682 -10.14 37.89 -7.48
CA TYR A 682 -9.87 38.93 -8.51
C TYR A 682 -9.73 40.34 -7.92
N THR A 683 -10.40 40.60 -6.78
CA THR A 683 -10.33 41.86 -6.04
C THR A 683 -8.97 42.14 -5.40
N ASN A 684 -8.16 41.14 -5.04
CA ASN A 684 -6.83 41.39 -4.47
C ASN A 684 -5.86 42.01 -5.49
N VAL A 685 -5.99 41.68 -6.78
CA VAL A 685 -5.18 42.28 -7.84
C VAL A 685 -5.50 43.78 -8.00
N GLN A 686 -6.78 44.15 -7.92
CA GLN A 686 -7.21 45.55 -7.97
C GLN A 686 -6.95 46.31 -6.65
N LEU A 687 -7.13 45.66 -5.49
CA LEU A 687 -6.88 46.26 -4.19
C LEU A 687 -5.38 46.46 -3.92
N GLN A 688 -4.49 45.57 -4.36
CA GLN A 688 -3.04 45.84 -4.29
C GLN A 688 -2.63 47.06 -5.14
N GLN A 689 -3.24 47.22 -6.33
CA GLN A 689 -3.04 48.39 -7.18
C GLN A 689 -3.62 49.68 -6.54
N GLN A 690 -4.76 49.60 -5.86
CA GLN A 690 -5.36 50.75 -5.14
C GLN A 690 -4.64 51.08 -3.82
N HIS A 691 -4.13 50.09 -3.07
CA HIS A 691 -3.40 50.33 -1.83
C HIS A 691 -2.05 51.02 -2.05
N GLN A 692 -1.43 50.85 -3.22
CA GLN A 692 -0.28 51.69 -3.62
C GLN A 692 -0.66 53.16 -3.87
N GLN A 693 -1.93 53.47 -4.17
CA GLN A 693 -2.42 54.83 -4.40
C GLN A 693 -3.02 55.49 -3.16
N GLN A 694 -3.50 54.72 -2.18
CA GLN A 694 -4.18 55.23 -0.97
C GLN A 694 -3.28 55.45 0.26
N ALA A 695 -1.95 55.44 0.10
CA ALA A 695 -1.02 55.73 1.20
C ALA A 695 -1.08 57.19 1.73
N ILE A 696 -1.92 58.06 1.15
CA ILE A 696 -2.00 59.50 1.44
C ILE A 696 -3.44 59.95 1.85
N SER A 697 -4.09 59.24 2.78
CA SER A 697 -5.22 59.81 3.54
C SER A 697 -5.51 59.10 4.88
N LYS A 698 -4.80 59.48 5.95
CA LYS A 698 -5.20 59.11 7.31
C LYS A 698 -6.16 60.13 7.91
N ASN A 699 -7.44 59.76 8.06
CA ASN A 699 -8.23 59.88 9.30
C ASN A 699 -9.75 59.93 9.06
N ARG A 700 -10.41 58.77 9.11
CA ARG A 700 -11.66 58.51 9.86
C ARG A 700 -12.12 57.09 9.57
N ARG A 701 -12.02 56.18 10.54
CA ARG A 701 -12.69 54.88 10.42
C ARG A 701 -14.19 55.09 10.50
N SER A 702 -14.86 54.92 9.36
CA SER A 702 -16.27 55.25 9.14
C SER A 702 -17.09 53.95 9.00
N ALA A 703 -18.42 54.02 9.07
CA ALA A 703 -19.30 52.89 8.78
C ALA A 703 -19.07 52.30 7.36
N GLN A 704 -18.44 53.07 6.46
CA GLN A 704 -18.01 52.60 5.14
C GLN A 704 -16.89 51.54 5.21
N ASP A 705 -15.99 51.59 6.19
CA ASP A 705 -14.92 50.59 6.35
C ASP A 705 -15.51 49.23 6.76
N LEU A 706 -16.46 49.24 7.69
CA LEU A 706 -17.22 48.05 8.11
C LEU A 706 -18.05 47.48 6.95
N ALA A 707 -18.66 48.33 6.12
CA ALA A 707 -19.38 47.90 4.93
C ALA A 707 -18.44 47.31 3.86
N ALA A 708 -17.24 47.87 3.68
CA ALA A 708 -16.22 47.35 2.77
C ALA A 708 -15.64 46.01 3.25
N GLU A 709 -15.40 45.86 4.55
CA GLU A 709 -14.94 44.61 5.18
C GLU A 709 -16.01 43.51 5.04
N GLN A 710 -17.29 43.82 5.28
CA GLN A 710 -18.40 42.90 5.05
C GLN A 710 -18.57 42.51 3.57
N LEU A 711 -18.38 43.45 2.64
CA LEU A 711 -18.41 43.18 1.20
C LEU A 711 -17.26 42.26 0.78
N SER A 712 -16.04 42.53 1.26
CA SER A 712 -14.86 41.70 1.03
C SER A 712 -15.08 40.26 1.52
N ASN A 713 -15.56 40.10 2.76
CA ASN A 713 -15.86 38.79 3.35
C ASN A 713 -16.92 38.01 2.54
N ARG A 714 -17.95 38.67 2.02
CA ARG A 714 -18.92 38.04 1.11
C ARG A 714 -18.28 37.58 -0.19
N LEU A 715 -17.45 38.39 -0.82
CA LEU A 715 -16.76 38.03 -2.07
C LEU A 715 -15.81 36.85 -1.89
N ILE A 716 -15.09 36.79 -0.77
CA ILE A 716 -14.23 35.66 -0.40
C ILE A 716 -15.05 34.38 -0.23
N GLN A 717 -16.20 34.45 0.46
CA GLN A 717 -17.12 33.31 0.62
C GLN A 717 -17.74 32.88 -0.72
N SER A 718 -18.14 33.80 -1.59
CA SER A 718 -18.65 33.48 -2.93
C SER A 718 -17.58 32.83 -3.81
N PHE A 719 -16.32 33.24 -3.70
CA PHE A 719 -15.20 32.62 -4.42
C PHE A 719 -14.89 31.21 -3.87
N ALA A 720 -14.84 31.05 -2.54
CA ALA A 720 -14.69 29.74 -1.90
C ALA A 720 -15.80 28.77 -2.35
N ARG A 721 -17.06 29.21 -2.32
CA ARG A 721 -18.21 28.46 -2.85
C ARG A 721 -17.99 28.04 -4.31
N SER A 722 -17.53 28.94 -5.19
CA SER A 722 -17.29 28.60 -6.60
C SER A 722 -16.15 27.60 -6.86
N ARG A 723 -15.39 27.21 -5.82
CA ARG A 723 -14.33 26.18 -5.87
C ARG A 723 -14.72 24.89 -5.14
N ILE A 724 -15.94 24.81 -4.61
CA ILE A 724 -16.47 23.67 -3.86
C ILE A 724 -17.68 23.13 -4.63
N PHE A 725 -17.86 21.80 -4.66
CA PHE A 725 -19.03 21.15 -5.24
C PHE A 725 -19.77 20.36 -4.15
N ASP A 726 -20.94 20.83 -3.73
CA ASP A 726 -21.65 20.32 -2.54
C ASP A 726 -23.19 20.29 -2.67
N TRP A 727 -23.89 20.14 -1.52
CA TRP A 727 -25.35 20.20 -1.42
C TRP A 727 -26.02 21.37 -2.15
N GLU A 728 -25.38 22.55 -2.24
CA GLU A 728 -25.96 23.71 -2.93
C GLU A 728 -26.03 23.51 -4.46
N ASP A 729 -25.21 22.61 -5.01
CA ASP A 729 -25.20 22.23 -6.43
C ASP A 729 -26.03 20.98 -6.71
N ASP A 730 -25.99 19.99 -5.80
CA ASP A 730 -26.77 18.75 -5.90
C ASP A 730 -27.31 18.32 -4.53
N ALA A 731 -28.65 18.31 -4.41
CA ALA A 731 -29.39 18.01 -3.19
C ALA A 731 -29.30 16.54 -2.70
N TYR A 732 -28.43 15.70 -3.28
CA TYR A 732 -28.04 14.40 -2.73
C TYR A 732 -26.67 14.40 -2.04
N LEU A 733 -25.90 15.48 -2.15
CA LEU A 733 -24.55 15.61 -1.60
C LEU A 733 -24.52 16.14 -0.18
N MET A 734 -23.42 15.89 0.53
CA MET A 734 -23.16 16.49 1.84
C MET A 734 -23.00 18.02 1.71
N SER A 735 -23.25 18.76 2.80
CA SER A 735 -22.88 20.18 2.87
C SER A 735 -21.42 20.35 3.31
N VAL A 736 -20.80 21.45 2.91
CA VAL A 736 -19.45 21.85 3.32
C VAL A 736 -19.51 23.16 4.11
N ASP A 737 -18.87 23.20 5.28
CA ASP A 737 -18.67 24.44 6.02
C ASP A 737 -17.32 25.07 5.63
N TYR A 738 -17.38 26.07 4.75
CA TYR A 738 -16.24 26.85 4.27
C TYR A 738 -16.12 28.23 4.97
N ALA A 739 -16.66 28.38 6.18
CA ALA A 739 -16.59 29.62 6.93
C ALA A 739 -15.12 30.05 7.20
N GLN A 740 -14.93 31.37 7.34
CA GLN A 740 -13.62 31.98 7.62
C GLN A 740 -12.54 31.66 6.58
N ALA A 741 -12.93 31.37 5.32
CA ALA A 741 -11.99 31.25 4.20
C ALA A 741 -11.03 32.46 4.14
N TYR A 742 -9.74 32.21 3.90
CA TYR A 742 -8.73 33.26 3.93
C TYR A 742 -8.81 34.19 2.72
N ALA A 743 -8.72 35.50 2.97
CA ALA A 743 -8.70 36.53 1.93
C ALA A 743 -7.43 36.44 1.06
N ASP A 744 -6.30 36.12 1.70
CA ASP A 744 -4.97 36.13 1.12
C ASP A 744 -4.15 34.92 1.59
N ASN A 745 -3.01 34.72 0.94
CA ASN A 745 -2.13 33.60 1.27
C ASN A 745 -1.24 33.86 2.51
N SER A 746 -1.14 35.10 3.02
CA SER A 746 -0.23 35.43 4.14
C SER A 746 -0.60 34.70 5.44
N SER A 747 -1.89 34.43 5.65
CA SER A 747 -2.37 33.68 6.81
C SER A 747 -1.95 32.20 6.80
N VAL A 748 -1.69 31.62 5.63
CA VAL A 748 -1.28 30.21 5.45
C VAL A 748 0.23 30.07 5.22
N LEU A 749 0.86 31.03 4.53
CA LEU A 749 2.30 31.07 4.25
C LEU A 749 3.13 31.75 5.35
N GLY A 750 2.48 32.47 6.28
CA GLY A 750 3.14 33.31 7.26
C GLY A 750 3.71 34.61 6.67
N PRO A 751 4.61 35.31 7.39
CA PRO A 751 5.12 36.63 6.98
C PRO A 751 6.03 36.63 5.73
N GLY A 752 6.20 35.48 5.06
CA GLY A 752 6.92 35.33 3.80
C GLY A 752 5.99 35.03 2.63
N MET A 753 5.28 36.06 2.13
CA MET A 753 4.31 35.97 1.00
C MET A 753 4.88 35.43 -0.33
N HIS A 754 6.18 35.15 -0.39
CA HIS A 754 6.90 34.68 -1.57
C HIS A 754 7.34 33.20 -1.49
N CYS A 755 7.14 32.52 -0.36
CA CYS A 755 7.51 31.10 -0.28
C CYS A 755 6.40 30.18 -0.80
N PRO A 756 6.75 29.03 -1.42
CA PRO A 756 5.77 27.98 -1.67
C PRO A 756 5.15 27.48 -0.34
N PRO A 757 3.91 26.95 -0.35
CA PRO A 757 3.26 26.47 0.87
C PRO A 757 4.08 25.38 1.55
N THR A 758 4.08 25.37 2.88
CA THR A 758 4.88 24.52 3.79
C THR A 758 6.38 24.84 3.90
N TRP A 759 6.92 25.76 3.11
CA TRP A 759 8.33 26.15 3.18
C TRP A 759 8.61 27.13 4.33
N SER A 760 9.82 27.10 4.87
CA SER A 760 10.26 27.98 5.96
C SER A 760 10.94 29.25 5.41
N PHE A 761 10.40 30.42 5.72
CA PHE A 761 11.01 31.71 5.38
C PHE A 761 12.08 32.12 6.41
N LEU A 762 13.29 32.43 5.95
CA LEU A 762 14.38 32.95 6.79
C LEU A 762 15.29 33.86 5.95
N ASN A 763 15.60 35.07 6.45
CA ASN A 763 16.54 36.01 5.81
C ASN A 763 16.28 36.24 4.30
N TYR A 764 15.03 36.51 3.93
CA TYR A 764 14.55 36.70 2.54
C TYR A 764 14.64 35.47 1.62
N ASN A 765 15.04 34.31 2.14
CA ASN A 765 15.09 33.05 1.39
C ASN A 765 14.06 32.05 1.92
N CYS A 766 13.58 31.19 1.03
CA CYS A 766 12.65 30.11 1.34
C CYS A 766 13.41 28.79 1.42
N PHE A 767 13.27 28.05 2.51
CA PHE A 767 13.96 26.79 2.75
C PHE A 767 12.97 25.62 2.86
N PHE A 768 13.31 24.49 2.24
CA PHE A 768 12.64 23.21 2.46
C PHE A 768 13.65 22.12 2.80
N TYR A 769 13.29 21.26 3.74
CA TYR A 769 14.11 20.15 4.20
C TYR A 769 13.67 18.85 3.53
N PHE A 770 14.61 18.18 2.87
CA PHE A 770 14.42 16.90 2.20
C PHE A 770 15.20 15.81 2.96
N GLY A 771 14.47 14.85 3.53
CA GLY A 771 15.05 13.71 4.25
C GLY A 771 15.55 12.57 3.36
N ALA A 772 15.44 12.70 2.03
CA ALA A 772 15.82 11.67 1.08
C ALA A 772 17.34 11.37 1.08
N PRO A 773 17.77 10.10 0.98
CA PRO A 773 19.17 9.74 0.81
C PRO A 773 19.66 10.15 -0.58
N MET A 774 20.53 11.16 -0.63
CA MET A 774 21.17 11.66 -1.85
C MET A 774 22.65 11.90 -1.60
N THR A 775 23.49 11.73 -2.63
CA THR A 775 24.85 12.27 -2.62
C THR A 775 24.82 13.80 -2.76
N TYR A 776 25.90 14.49 -2.38
CA TYR A 776 26.00 15.95 -2.52
C TYR A 776 25.71 16.46 -3.94
N ARG A 777 26.16 15.72 -4.96
CA ARG A 777 25.94 16.09 -6.37
C ARG A 777 24.47 15.94 -6.76
N GLU A 778 23.86 14.81 -6.43
CA GLU A 778 22.44 14.57 -6.68
C GLU A 778 21.56 15.56 -5.91
N ALA A 779 21.90 15.90 -4.67
CA ALA A 779 21.21 16.92 -3.89
C ALA A 779 21.29 18.32 -4.52
N HIS A 780 22.45 18.66 -5.11
CA HIS A 780 22.64 19.90 -5.86
C HIS A 780 21.80 19.93 -7.14
N ASP A 781 21.90 18.86 -7.94
CA ASP A 781 21.17 18.70 -9.20
C ASP A 781 19.65 18.61 -8.97
N PHE A 782 19.20 18.00 -7.86
CA PHE A 782 17.80 17.96 -7.43
C PHE A 782 17.28 19.35 -7.04
N CYS A 783 18.02 20.10 -6.21
CA CYS A 783 17.63 21.46 -5.86
C CYS A 783 17.52 22.34 -7.12
N LEU A 784 18.47 22.25 -8.06
CA LEU A 784 18.46 23.05 -9.29
C LEU A 784 17.32 22.66 -10.25
N ASN A 785 17.21 21.36 -10.58
CA ASN A 785 16.39 20.92 -11.71
C ASN A 785 14.95 20.56 -11.34
N GLU A 786 14.72 19.94 -10.17
CA GLU A 786 13.37 19.48 -9.76
C GLU A 786 12.70 20.50 -8.83
N VAL A 787 13.47 21.25 -8.04
CA VAL A 787 12.94 22.22 -7.05
C VAL A 787 13.01 23.68 -7.54
N GLY A 788 13.90 23.99 -8.50
CA GLY A 788 14.10 25.37 -9.00
C GLY A 788 14.80 26.30 -8.00
N GLY A 789 15.65 25.75 -7.13
CA GLY A 789 16.42 26.46 -6.11
C GLY A 789 17.90 26.03 -6.07
N VAL A 790 18.61 26.39 -4.99
CA VAL A 790 20.02 26.06 -4.79
C VAL A 790 20.22 25.28 -3.49
N LEU A 791 21.22 24.40 -3.45
CA LEU A 791 21.56 23.64 -2.23
C LEU A 791 22.03 24.59 -1.12
N ALA A 792 21.34 24.59 0.01
CA ALA A 792 21.58 25.48 1.13
C ALA A 792 22.72 24.97 2.02
N LYS A 793 23.78 25.77 2.17
CA LYS A 793 24.86 25.50 3.13
C LYS A 793 24.61 26.23 4.45
N LEU A 794 23.87 25.62 5.36
CA LEU A 794 23.58 26.20 6.67
C LEU A 794 24.78 26.05 7.63
N SER A 795 25.68 27.04 7.66
CA SER A 795 26.76 27.08 8.66
C SER A 795 26.20 27.52 10.01
N LEU A 796 25.81 26.55 10.86
CA LEU A 796 25.47 26.83 12.26
C LEU A 796 26.70 27.40 13.00
N PRO A 797 26.66 28.64 13.53
CA PRO A 797 27.81 29.25 14.16
C PRO A 797 28.21 28.53 15.45
N SER A 798 29.49 28.19 15.57
CA SER A 798 30.04 27.47 16.71
C SER A 798 30.10 28.35 17.98
N ARG A 799 29.07 28.23 18.83
CA ARG A 799 29.03 28.58 20.27
C ARG A 799 29.50 29.99 20.70
N ARG A 800 28.60 30.68 21.41
CA ARG A 800 28.78 31.82 22.34
C ARG A 800 28.83 33.24 21.72
N LYS A 801 27.69 33.92 21.82
CA LYS A 801 27.48 35.00 22.81
C LYS A 801 26.06 34.90 23.38
N ARG A 802 25.85 35.42 24.59
CA ARG A 802 24.64 35.21 25.41
C ARG A 802 23.94 36.56 25.62
N SER A 803 23.12 36.97 24.65
CA SER A 803 22.10 38.05 24.73
C SER A 803 21.69 38.47 23.32
N ASP A 804 20.76 37.74 22.68
CA ASP A 804 19.89 38.27 21.62
C ASP A 804 18.72 37.27 21.42
N PRO A 805 17.46 37.73 21.33
CA PRO A 805 16.29 36.83 21.29
C PRO A 805 15.80 36.58 19.86
N CYS A 806 16.50 35.72 19.10
CA CYS A 806 16.04 35.30 17.77
C CYS A 806 16.29 33.81 17.48
N ILE A 807 15.31 33.19 16.81
CA ILE A 807 15.35 31.85 16.17
C ILE A 807 15.37 30.67 17.18
N GLU A 808 14.24 30.47 17.87
CA GLU A 808 13.78 29.11 18.16
C GLU A 808 13.07 28.54 16.92
N LEU A 809 13.81 27.82 16.07
CA LEU A 809 13.18 26.83 15.18
C LEU A 809 12.44 25.84 16.08
N ARG A 810 11.12 25.73 15.89
CA ARG A 810 10.19 25.11 16.84
C ARG A 810 10.66 23.69 17.21
N ARG A 811 11.04 23.51 18.47
CA ARG A 811 11.54 22.24 19.02
C ARG A 811 10.45 21.17 18.95
N ASP A 812 10.56 20.25 17.99
CA ASP A 812 9.97 18.91 18.06
C ASP A 812 10.93 17.88 17.42
N GLY A 813 12.00 17.59 18.17
CA GLY A 813 12.74 16.32 18.16
C GLY A 813 13.35 15.79 16.86
N LEU A 814 14.59 16.20 16.55
CA LEU A 814 15.78 15.32 16.56
C LEU A 814 17.04 16.12 16.18
N TRP A 815 18.18 15.81 16.81
CA TRP A 815 19.47 16.46 16.55
C TRP A 815 20.36 15.53 15.73
N THR A 816 20.72 15.90 14.49
CA THR A 816 21.83 15.26 13.79
C THR A 816 23.17 15.80 14.31
N ARG A 817 23.83 14.96 15.11
CA ARG A 817 25.17 15.21 15.62
C ARG A 817 26.19 14.96 14.50
N ALA A 818 26.56 16.01 13.78
CA ALA A 818 27.73 15.95 12.90
C ALA A 818 28.96 15.49 13.70
N VAL A 819 29.52 14.32 13.36
CA VAL A 819 30.74 13.81 13.98
C VAL A 819 31.93 14.60 13.44
N SER A 820 32.31 15.64 14.15
CA SER A 820 33.51 16.41 13.85
C SER A 820 34.77 15.64 14.28
N HIS A 821 35.29 14.79 13.38
CA HIS A 821 36.67 14.32 13.49
C HIS A 821 37.62 15.50 13.22
N SER A 822 38.08 16.13 14.31
CA SER A 822 39.13 17.15 14.26
C SER A 822 40.49 16.50 14.00
N ILE A 823 40.85 16.33 12.73
CA ILE A 823 42.22 15.95 12.35
C ILE A 823 43.10 17.18 12.55
N ARG A 824 44.06 17.10 13.48
CA ARG A 824 45.15 18.08 13.58
C ARG A 824 46.04 17.93 12.34
N SER A 825 46.37 19.04 11.71
CA SER A 825 47.31 19.10 10.59
C SER A 825 48.72 18.71 11.02
N GLY A 826 49.37 17.83 10.26
CA GLY A 826 50.75 17.39 10.54
C GLY A 826 51.12 16.10 9.80
N GLY A 827 51.26 16.15 8.47
CA GLY A 827 51.73 15.03 7.66
C GLY A 827 51.22 15.05 6.23
N SER A 828 52.13 15.07 5.26
CA SER A 828 51.84 14.99 3.83
C SER A 828 51.54 13.56 3.38
N PHE A 829 50.40 13.31 2.74
CA PHE A 829 50.13 12.05 2.03
C PHE A 829 49.32 12.26 0.74
N HIS A 830 49.54 11.36 -0.23
CA HIS A 830 49.00 11.42 -1.59
C HIS A 830 47.49 11.11 -1.69
N PRO A 831 46.82 11.50 -2.80
CA PRO A 831 45.37 11.36 -2.95
C PRO A 831 44.96 9.99 -3.52
N SER A 832 44.64 9.03 -2.65
CA SER A 832 44.00 7.77 -3.09
C SER A 832 43.23 7.04 -1.97
N SER A 833 42.03 7.51 -1.64
CA SER A 833 41.01 6.70 -0.94
C SER A 833 39.63 7.33 -1.09
N GLN A 834 38.71 6.63 -1.75
CA GLN A 834 37.27 6.98 -1.72
C GLN A 834 36.73 6.72 -0.31
N LEU A 835 36.11 7.72 0.30
CA LEU A 835 35.34 7.57 1.54
C LEU A 835 33.89 7.19 1.18
N PRO A 836 33.27 6.19 1.85
CA PRO A 836 31.89 5.84 1.59
C PRO A 836 30.95 6.96 2.07
N SER A 837 30.06 7.41 1.18
CA SER A 837 29.11 8.49 1.44
C SER A 837 27.94 8.02 2.30
N VAL A 838 28.03 8.22 3.61
CA VAL A 838 26.86 8.14 4.50
C VAL A 838 25.96 9.34 4.22
N GLY A 839 24.66 9.10 4.04
CA GLY A 839 23.71 10.05 3.45
C GLY A 839 23.70 11.45 4.09
N SER A 840 23.79 12.48 3.25
CA SER A 840 23.69 13.89 3.66
C SER A 840 22.25 14.38 3.62
N GLU A 841 21.74 14.89 4.74
CA GLU A 841 20.46 15.59 4.82
C GLU A 841 20.46 16.80 3.86
N THR A 842 19.42 16.95 3.05
CA THR A 842 19.38 17.94 1.96
C THR A 842 18.44 19.10 2.33
N ILE A 843 18.93 20.34 2.21
CA ILE A 843 18.11 21.54 2.36
C ILE A 843 18.25 22.34 1.07
N CYS A 844 17.15 22.59 0.37
CA CYS A 844 17.16 23.54 -0.75
C CYS A 844 16.73 24.92 -0.24
N ALA A 845 17.40 25.97 -0.74
CA ALA A 845 17.01 27.35 -0.58
C ALA A 845 16.56 27.90 -1.94
N SER A 846 15.51 28.73 -1.96
CA SER A 846 15.24 29.61 -3.10
C SER A 846 15.22 31.07 -2.68
N THR A 847 15.87 31.91 -3.48
CA THR A 847 15.86 33.38 -3.40
C THR A 847 14.64 34.00 -4.09
N GLN A 848 13.90 33.19 -4.86
CA GLN A 848 12.70 33.61 -5.58
C GLN A 848 11.57 32.62 -5.34
N ALA A 849 10.35 33.16 -5.21
CA ALA A 849 9.18 32.38 -5.54
C ALA A 849 9.32 31.87 -6.99
N PRO A 850 8.97 30.62 -7.33
CA PRO A 850 8.72 30.22 -8.72
C PRO A 850 7.39 30.82 -9.25
N MET A 851 7.17 32.11 -8.96
CA MET A 851 5.96 32.91 -9.23
C MET A 851 6.23 34.15 -10.11
N ALA A 852 7.37 34.21 -10.79
CA ALA A 852 7.61 35.11 -11.91
C ALA A 852 8.20 34.29 -13.06
N GLY A 853 7.48 34.17 -14.18
CA GLY A 853 7.87 33.31 -15.30
C GLY A 853 8.82 33.98 -16.29
N LEU A 854 9.26 33.20 -17.30
CA LEU A 854 9.75 33.59 -18.63
C LEU A 854 10.40 32.34 -19.29
N PRO A 855 10.54 32.25 -20.62
CA PRO A 855 9.65 32.75 -21.68
C PRO A 855 9.03 31.58 -22.47
N THR A 856 8.08 31.90 -23.34
CA THR A 856 7.79 31.04 -24.50
C THR A 856 9.01 31.01 -25.42
N SER A 857 9.60 29.83 -25.65
CA SER A 857 10.52 29.59 -26.77
C SER A 857 9.81 28.75 -27.81
N ASP A 858 9.74 29.27 -29.03
CA ASP A 858 9.08 28.64 -30.17
C ASP A 858 9.61 27.22 -30.45
N LEU A 859 8.70 26.30 -30.77
CA LEU A 859 8.95 25.22 -31.72
C LEU A 859 7.70 25.07 -32.59
N SER A 860 7.92 25.25 -33.89
CA SER A 860 6.95 25.16 -35.00
C SER A 860 6.43 23.74 -35.23
#